data_AF-A0A7Y9HTT5-F1
#
_entry.id   AF-A0A7Y9HTT5-F1
#
_cell.length_a   1.000
_cell.length_b   1.000
_cell.length_c   1.000
_cell.angle_alpha   90.00
_cell.angle_beta   90.00
_cell.angle_gamma   90.00
#
_symmetry.space_group_name_H-M   'P 1'
#
loop_
_entity.id
_entity.type
_entity.pdbx_description
1 polymer ?
#
loop_
_entity_poly.entity_id
_entity_poly.type
_entity_poly.pdbx_seq_one_letter_code
_entity_poly.pdbx_strand_id
1 'polypeptide(L)'
;MPIALPTSTSAIQCLLLAALPVGMATAAEFTITGNNTAAQTLNAGEKGTVSVGGALTVSGDAVAITIAGDGATLNNGGSITQSGSGRVIRDSNAVKTLTINNAAGALMQTADADVIQMNKGKSSVTLNNYGSLVSSNASAGGAQAVDFNAITSGANVINNYAGGQLLATNADAVRTGVNGVVNNSGTIQSTITKSDGKSSDGIDAQNNAGVQIFNLPAGTIEGGRHGITGGQLDAATAFALSVNNSAGATIRGMNGSGINIDGFNGKQLATIVNHGIISGNGVSGDGDGIDVDGLVDITNYGTIRSLNAYSAPADGLAYSEGISAGGGRIVNAGLIEGLVGSGNSNAVGRGITLAGNDLSGGGREGLYGDATITNLAGGTISGQSDSAIVVVGAASGHTVTVYNNSGASILGGGSLNAAIKGNADNTNIVTGGIINGAGSGQAIALGSGRNSVTITGGTITGAIDGGSGGQNTLTVAVGAGNRFSYAGAIANFSKVEIQSGNVTFSGVSSYSGATQLSGGVLTLDGAQRLSADSALILNGGTLRLVHAGADGQGFASLSLTDDSAVQLGGSSLTFGALGAVVSGKTLSFTEAAGGAYAFRLRGDLSSDSSFLALLGAIHINGLGATYAYDGTYTQVLAAVPEPSAYAMLIAGLGLMGMVARRRRNKV
;
A
#
# COMPACT_ATOMS: atom_id res chain seq x y z
N MET A 1 33.80 -12.08 -97.19
CA MET A 1 32.77 -13.09 -97.53
C MET A 1 31.43 -12.61 -96.98
N PRO A 2 30.29 -12.93 -97.62
CA PRO A 2 28.96 -12.46 -97.21
C PRO A 2 28.21 -13.47 -96.32
N ILE A 3 27.28 -12.96 -95.50
CA ILE A 3 26.10 -13.67 -94.99
C ILE A 3 24.90 -12.70 -95.14
N ALA A 4 23.68 -13.21 -95.30
CA ALA A 4 22.57 -12.51 -95.97
C ALA A 4 21.38 -12.10 -95.07
N LEU A 5 20.50 -11.29 -95.70
CA LEU A 5 19.12 -10.87 -95.38
C LEU A 5 18.15 -12.05 -95.11
N PRO A 6 16.88 -11.86 -94.65
CA PRO A 6 16.01 -10.66 -94.61
C PRO A 6 15.54 -10.29 -93.17
N THR A 7 14.38 -9.73 -92.76
CA THR A 7 13.03 -9.52 -93.37
C THR A 7 12.23 -8.37 -92.68
N SER A 8 11.05 -8.06 -93.22
CA SER A 8 9.97 -7.17 -92.73
C SER A 8 9.05 -7.84 -91.67
N THR A 9 8.01 -7.24 -91.04
CA THR A 9 7.23 -5.97 -91.15
C THR A 9 7.03 -5.35 -89.73
N SER A 10 6.39 -4.21 -89.42
CA SER A 10 5.32 -3.38 -90.02
C SER A 10 5.45 -1.89 -89.61
N ALA A 11 4.65 -0.99 -90.21
CA ALA A 11 4.65 0.44 -89.90
C ALA A 11 3.70 0.85 -88.75
N ILE A 12 3.91 2.04 -88.15
CA ILE A 12 2.94 3.15 -88.11
C ILE A 12 3.53 4.44 -87.47
N GLN A 13 3.28 5.55 -88.17
CA GLN A 13 3.21 6.99 -87.80
C GLN A 13 4.14 7.65 -86.75
N CYS A 14 4.55 8.88 -87.09
CA CYS A 14 5.20 9.84 -86.23
C CYS A 14 4.35 10.27 -85.01
N LEU A 15 5.02 10.62 -83.90
CA LEU A 15 4.71 11.88 -83.22
C LEU A 15 5.99 12.53 -82.66
N LEU A 16 6.20 13.80 -83.00
CA LEU A 16 7.30 14.61 -82.48
C LEU A 16 6.87 15.20 -81.13
N LEU A 17 7.21 14.55 -80.02
CA LEU A 17 6.86 15.02 -78.68
C LEU A 17 8.04 15.78 -78.06
N ALA A 18 7.81 17.04 -77.66
CA ALA A 18 8.84 17.88 -77.08
C ALA A 18 9.26 17.37 -75.68
N ALA A 19 10.57 17.19 -75.48
CA ALA A 19 11.16 16.88 -74.19
C ALA A 19 11.15 18.14 -73.28
N LEU A 20 9.98 18.44 -72.71
CA LEU A 20 9.87 19.37 -71.59
C LEU A 20 10.72 18.83 -70.42
N PRO A 21 11.60 19.64 -69.80
CA PRO A 21 12.24 19.24 -68.56
C PRO A 21 11.15 19.14 -67.48
N VAL A 22 10.82 17.91 -67.08
CA VAL A 22 9.97 17.67 -65.91
C VAL A 22 10.79 18.07 -64.69
N GLY A 23 10.70 19.35 -64.31
CA GLY A 23 11.28 19.85 -63.08
C GLY A 23 10.71 19.05 -61.92
N MET A 24 11.54 18.22 -61.28
CA MET A 24 11.15 17.56 -60.04
C MET A 24 10.88 18.66 -59.03
N ALA A 25 9.61 18.82 -58.65
CA ALA A 25 9.22 19.77 -57.63
C ALA A 25 9.87 19.35 -56.31
N THR A 26 10.98 20.01 -55.97
CA THR A 26 11.58 19.90 -54.65
C THR A 26 10.55 20.35 -53.62
N ALA A 27 10.30 19.51 -52.62
CA ALA A 27 9.40 19.85 -51.53
C ALA A 27 9.86 21.17 -50.88
N ALA A 28 8.92 22.01 -50.47
CA ALA A 28 9.16 23.41 -50.14
C ALA A 28 9.68 23.58 -48.70
N GLU A 29 10.90 23.08 -48.45
CA GLU A 29 11.61 23.32 -47.18
C GLU A 29 11.75 24.81 -46.89
N PHE A 30 11.60 25.20 -45.61
CA PHE A 30 11.86 26.56 -45.16
C PHE A 30 13.07 26.62 -44.22
N THR A 31 13.84 27.71 -44.30
CA THR A 31 14.94 28.01 -43.36
C THR A 31 14.89 29.49 -42.95
N ILE A 32 14.83 29.75 -41.65
CA ILE A 32 14.76 31.08 -41.05
C ILE A 32 16.05 31.35 -40.28
N THR A 33 16.87 32.28 -40.77
CA THR A 33 18.18 32.65 -40.18
C THR A 33 18.20 34.01 -39.47
N GLY A 34 17.09 34.75 -39.52
CA GLY A 34 16.90 36.05 -38.87
C GLY A 34 15.42 36.25 -38.57
N ASN A 35 14.96 37.50 -38.50
CA ASN A 35 13.56 37.81 -38.18
C ASN A 35 12.62 37.52 -39.36
N ASN A 36 11.54 36.80 -39.10
CA ASN A 36 10.43 36.52 -40.01
C ASN A 36 9.09 36.67 -39.26
N THR A 37 8.06 37.20 -39.92
CA THR A 37 6.71 37.36 -39.34
C THR A 37 5.61 36.68 -40.16
N ALA A 38 5.95 36.03 -41.27
CA ALA A 38 5.02 35.25 -42.08
C ALA A 38 4.87 33.84 -41.50
N ALA A 39 3.63 33.38 -41.30
CA ALA A 39 3.34 32.00 -40.96
C ALA A 39 3.89 31.02 -42.03
N GLN A 40 4.28 29.82 -41.59
CA GLN A 40 4.87 28.77 -42.42
C GLN A 40 3.96 27.54 -42.47
N THR A 41 4.20 26.67 -43.46
CA THR A 41 3.51 25.38 -43.63
C THR A 41 4.55 24.30 -43.87
N LEU A 42 4.29 23.07 -43.40
CA LEU A 42 5.06 21.87 -43.78
C LEU A 42 4.12 20.81 -44.37
N ASN A 43 4.31 20.52 -45.66
CA ASN A 43 3.63 19.47 -46.40
C ASN A 43 4.32 18.11 -46.20
N ALA A 44 3.89 17.09 -46.95
CA ALA A 44 4.38 15.72 -46.78
C ALA A 44 5.89 15.60 -47.03
N GLY A 45 6.61 15.07 -46.04
CA GLY A 45 8.07 14.91 -46.07
C GLY A 45 8.90 16.20 -45.98
N GLU A 46 8.29 17.37 -45.79
CA GLU A 46 9.01 18.65 -45.78
C GLU A 46 9.74 18.92 -44.46
N LYS A 47 10.87 19.63 -44.57
CA LYS A 47 11.68 20.06 -43.43
C LYS A 47 11.57 21.55 -43.19
N GLY A 48 11.19 21.92 -41.98
CA GLY A 48 11.27 23.28 -41.46
C GLY A 48 12.53 23.46 -40.61
N THR A 49 13.21 24.59 -40.75
CA THR A 49 14.37 24.95 -39.92
C THR A 49 14.26 26.41 -39.46
N VAL A 50 14.41 26.64 -38.16
CA VAL A 50 14.73 27.96 -37.59
C VAL A 50 16.13 27.85 -37.00
N SER A 51 17.08 28.59 -37.53
CA SER A 51 18.49 28.52 -37.14
C SER A 51 18.74 29.23 -35.80
N VAL A 52 19.90 28.99 -35.20
CA VAL A 52 20.37 29.77 -34.04
C VAL A 52 20.45 31.26 -34.41
N GLY A 53 19.78 32.11 -33.63
CA GLY A 53 19.62 33.55 -33.93
C GLY A 53 18.46 33.89 -34.88
N GLY A 54 17.81 32.90 -35.50
CA GLY A 54 16.57 33.09 -36.25
C GLY A 54 15.36 33.26 -35.33
N ALA A 55 14.37 34.03 -35.78
CA ALA A 55 13.15 34.31 -35.03
C ALA A 55 11.92 34.33 -35.96
N LEU A 56 10.95 33.44 -35.70
CA LEU A 56 9.63 33.46 -36.33
C LEU A 56 8.61 34.03 -35.34
N THR A 57 8.12 35.25 -35.57
CA THR A 57 7.19 35.94 -34.67
C THR A 57 5.89 36.25 -35.39
N VAL A 58 4.84 35.48 -35.11
CA VAL A 58 3.51 35.60 -35.73
C VAL A 58 2.51 36.16 -34.71
N SER A 59 1.55 36.95 -35.16
CA SER A 59 0.55 37.60 -34.30
C SER A 59 -0.88 37.36 -34.80
N GLY A 60 -1.87 37.83 -34.04
CA GLY A 60 -3.28 37.55 -34.31
C GLY A 60 -3.65 36.10 -33.96
N ASP A 61 -4.57 35.52 -34.73
CA ASP A 61 -5.08 34.15 -34.61
C ASP A 61 -4.30 33.12 -35.46
N ALA A 62 -3.45 33.58 -36.37
CA ALA A 62 -2.69 32.73 -37.28
C ALA A 62 -1.74 31.76 -36.54
N VAL A 63 -1.76 30.48 -36.92
CA VAL A 63 -0.80 29.47 -36.46
C VAL A 63 0.57 29.76 -37.08
N ALA A 64 1.64 29.79 -36.27
CA ALA A 64 2.96 30.13 -36.77
C ALA A 64 3.53 29.08 -37.74
N ILE A 65 3.30 27.79 -37.47
CA ILE A 65 3.65 26.66 -38.35
C ILE A 65 2.46 25.69 -38.45
N THR A 66 1.85 25.63 -39.63
CA THR A 66 0.78 24.66 -39.94
C THR A 66 1.38 23.35 -40.48
N ILE A 67 0.95 22.21 -39.93
CA ILE A 67 1.38 20.90 -40.44
C ILE A 67 0.31 20.34 -41.39
N ALA A 68 0.70 20.04 -42.62
CA ALA A 68 -0.20 19.75 -43.74
C ALA A 68 -0.03 18.35 -44.36
N GLY A 69 1.06 17.62 -44.09
CA GLY A 69 1.25 16.27 -44.64
C GLY A 69 2.17 15.35 -43.84
N ASP A 70 1.99 14.04 -44.05
CA ASP A 70 2.72 12.95 -43.38
C ASP A 70 4.26 13.09 -43.52
N GLY A 71 4.99 12.81 -42.43
CA GLY A 71 6.46 12.76 -42.42
C GLY A 71 7.17 14.12 -42.31
N ALA A 72 6.43 15.21 -42.10
CA ALA A 72 7.01 16.54 -41.88
C ALA A 72 7.97 16.56 -40.66
N THR A 73 9.04 17.37 -40.75
CA THR A 73 10.05 17.51 -39.68
C THR A 73 10.37 18.98 -39.40
N LEU A 74 10.17 19.45 -38.17
CA LEU A 74 10.57 20.79 -37.73
C LEU A 74 11.84 20.72 -36.86
N ASN A 75 12.76 21.66 -37.08
CA ASN A 75 13.97 21.84 -36.28
C ASN A 75 14.07 23.31 -35.84
N ASN A 76 13.93 23.57 -34.55
CA ASN A 76 14.11 24.90 -33.96
C ASN A 76 15.43 24.97 -33.18
N GLY A 77 16.32 25.86 -33.59
CA GLY A 77 17.49 26.32 -32.85
C GLY A 77 17.41 27.78 -32.43
N GLY A 78 16.30 28.48 -32.75
CA GLY A 78 16.09 29.90 -32.48
C GLY A 78 14.82 30.14 -31.68
N SER A 79 14.05 31.18 -32.04
CA SER A 79 12.76 31.49 -31.42
C SER A 79 11.60 31.28 -32.39
N ILE A 80 10.51 30.68 -31.90
CA ILE A 80 9.21 30.64 -32.59
C ILE A 80 8.16 31.15 -31.60
N THR A 81 7.57 32.31 -31.88
CA THR A 81 6.69 33.02 -30.96
C THR A 81 5.36 33.30 -31.65
N GLN A 82 4.25 32.94 -31.01
CA GLN A 82 2.91 33.41 -31.39
C GLN A 82 2.44 34.41 -30.32
N SER A 83 2.31 35.69 -30.69
CA SER A 83 2.08 36.82 -29.77
C SER A 83 0.61 37.25 -29.63
N GLY A 84 -0.33 36.35 -29.92
CA GLY A 84 -1.77 36.54 -29.86
C GLY A 84 -2.49 35.25 -29.45
N SER A 85 -3.59 34.93 -30.12
CA SER A 85 -4.46 33.76 -29.85
C SER A 85 -4.20 32.57 -30.78
N GLY A 86 -3.23 32.68 -31.69
CA GLY A 86 -2.77 31.57 -32.53
C GLY A 86 -1.76 30.67 -31.81
N ARG A 87 -1.52 29.49 -32.38
CA ARG A 87 -0.61 28.47 -31.83
C ARG A 87 0.75 28.52 -32.50
N VAL A 88 1.80 28.03 -31.85
CA VAL A 88 3.11 27.90 -32.51
C VAL A 88 3.07 26.75 -33.54
N ILE A 89 2.55 25.58 -33.17
CA ILE A 89 2.33 24.44 -34.08
C ILE A 89 0.90 23.93 -33.95
N ARG A 90 0.25 23.66 -35.10
CA ARG A 90 -1.03 22.95 -35.16
C ARG A 90 -1.04 21.91 -36.28
N ASP A 91 -1.37 20.67 -35.94
CA ASP A 91 -1.95 19.73 -36.90
C ASP A 91 -3.49 19.80 -36.84
N SER A 92 -4.14 19.86 -37.99
CA SER A 92 -5.59 19.70 -38.16
C SER A 92 -5.95 18.72 -39.29
N ASN A 93 -4.97 18.02 -39.85
CA ASN A 93 -5.07 17.16 -41.03
C ASN A 93 -4.87 15.66 -40.71
N ALA A 94 -4.58 15.31 -39.44
CA ALA A 94 -4.29 13.96 -38.97
C ALA A 94 -2.96 13.41 -39.51
N VAL A 95 -1.94 14.26 -39.45
CA VAL A 95 -0.59 14.03 -39.97
C VAL A 95 0.12 12.94 -39.19
N LYS A 96 0.70 11.98 -39.91
CA LYS A 96 1.49 10.89 -39.34
C LYS A 96 2.98 11.24 -39.31
N THR A 97 3.67 10.64 -38.34
CA THR A 97 5.14 10.68 -38.19
C THR A 97 5.74 12.09 -38.25
N LEU A 98 5.05 13.07 -37.66
CA LEU A 98 5.56 14.41 -37.44
C LEU A 98 6.71 14.37 -36.43
N THR A 99 7.87 14.91 -36.79
CA THR A 99 9.01 15.04 -35.86
C THR A 99 9.25 16.51 -35.53
N ILE A 100 9.33 16.85 -34.24
CA ILE A 100 9.56 18.22 -33.76
C ILE A 100 10.80 18.22 -32.87
N ASN A 101 11.87 18.87 -33.30
CA ASN A 101 13.11 19.00 -32.55
C ASN A 101 13.27 20.45 -32.07
N ASN A 102 13.25 20.68 -30.76
CA ASN A 102 13.56 21.97 -30.14
C ASN A 102 14.91 21.87 -29.42
N ALA A 103 15.94 22.55 -29.93
CA ALA A 103 17.32 22.41 -29.48
C ALA A 103 17.60 23.13 -28.15
N ALA A 104 18.76 22.86 -27.55
CA ALA A 104 19.18 23.52 -26.31
C ALA A 104 19.26 25.04 -26.48
N GLY A 105 18.57 25.78 -25.61
CA GLY A 105 18.45 27.24 -25.68
C GLY A 105 17.46 27.77 -26.74
N ALA A 106 16.78 26.90 -27.49
CA ALA A 106 15.74 27.30 -28.43
C ALA A 106 14.37 27.47 -27.74
N LEU A 107 13.59 28.45 -28.19
CA LEU A 107 12.31 28.84 -27.61
C LEU A 107 11.15 28.57 -28.57
N MET A 108 10.08 27.96 -28.06
CA MET A 108 8.75 28.02 -28.64
C MET A 108 7.80 28.64 -27.61
N GLN A 109 7.12 29.74 -27.94
CA GLN A 109 6.27 30.46 -26.97
C GLN A 109 4.94 30.91 -27.58
N THR A 110 3.87 30.83 -26.80
CA THR A 110 2.57 31.42 -27.11
C THR A 110 2.13 32.42 -26.05
N ALA A 111 1.40 33.45 -26.46
CA ALA A 111 0.75 34.38 -25.54
C ALA A 111 -0.54 33.80 -24.94
N ASP A 112 -1.40 33.16 -25.76
CA ASP A 112 -2.77 32.84 -25.32
C ASP A 112 -3.40 31.58 -25.98
N ALA A 113 -2.59 30.63 -26.45
CA ALA A 113 -3.06 29.35 -27.00
C ALA A 113 -1.98 28.27 -26.88
N ASP A 114 -2.27 27.00 -27.19
CA ASP A 114 -1.30 25.91 -26.99
C ASP A 114 -0.04 26.11 -27.84
N VAL A 115 1.15 25.82 -27.29
CA VAL A 115 2.40 25.92 -28.07
C VAL A 115 2.39 24.88 -29.19
N ILE A 116 2.00 23.63 -28.88
CA ILE A 116 1.82 22.55 -29.86
C ILE A 116 0.46 21.89 -29.62
N GLN A 117 -0.42 21.86 -30.64
CA GLN A 117 -1.68 21.10 -30.60
C GLN A 117 -1.80 20.10 -31.76
N MET A 118 -2.11 18.84 -31.43
CA MET A 118 -2.44 17.78 -32.41
C MET A 118 -3.94 17.49 -32.40
N ASN A 119 -4.69 18.13 -33.29
CA ASN A 119 -6.16 18.24 -33.20
C ASN A 119 -6.94 17.09 -33.89
N LYS A 120 -6.38 15.88 -34.02
CA LYS A 120 -7.04 14.73 -34.69
C LYS A 120 -6.64 13.36 -34.11
N GLY A 121 -7.63 12.45 -34.04
CA GLY A 121 -7.49 11.10 -33.49
C GLY A 121 -6.42 10.18 -34.12
N LYS A 122 -5.97 10.49 -35.34
CA LYS A 122 -4.99 9.68 -36.11
C LYS A 122 -3.64 10.39 -36.31
N SER A 123 -3.45 11.60 -35.77
CA SER A 123 -2.14 12.27 -35.80
C SER A 123 -1.10 11.42 -35.07
N SER A 124 0.14 11.38 -35.56
CA SER A 124 1.26 10.78 -34.81
C SER A 124 2.49 11.67 -34.84
N VAL A 125 3.11 11.82 -33.67
CA VAL A 125 4.06 12.88 -33.37
C VAL A 125 5.16 12.39 -32.42
N THR A 126 6.39 12.86 -32.64
CA THR A 126 7.51 12.75 -31.71
C THR A 126 8.08 14.14 -31.46
N LEU A 127 7.97 14.61 -30.21
CA LEU A 127 8.57 15.85 -29.73
C LEU A 127 9.88 15.53 -29.00
N ASN A 128 10.99 16.14 -29.44
CA ASN A 128 12.30 16.08 -28.80
C ASN A 128 12.66 17.49 -28.32
N ASN A 129 12.55 17.74 -27.01
CA ASN A 129 12.79 19.05 -26.42
C ASN A 129 14.05 19.08 -25.54
N TYR A 130 14.97 19.98 -25.88
CA TYR A 130 16.16 20.36 -25.10
C TYR A 130 16.13 21.85 -24.69
N GLY A 131 15.16 22.62 -25.21
CA GLY A 131 14.96 24.05 -24.94
C GLY A 131 13.65 24.28 -24.19
N SER A 132 13.01 25.42 -24.42
CA SER A 132 11.78 25.81 -23.69
C SER A 132 10.56 25.86 -24.61
N LEU A 133 9.48 25.17 -24.22
CA LEU A 133 8.12 25.39 -24.72
C LEU A 133 7.33 26.11 -23.61
N VAL A 134 6.79 27.29 -23.91
CA VAL A 134 6.17 28.18 -22.90
C VAL A 134 4.78 28.64 -23.34
N SER A 135 3.75 28.17 -22.64
CA SER A 135 2.39 28.69 -22.73
C SER A 135 2.16 29.78 -21.69
N SER A 136 2.02 31.03 -22.15
CA SER A 136 1.80 32.19 -21.27
C SER A 136 0.33 32.33 -20.83
N ASN A 137 -0.61 31.78 -21.62
CA ASN A 137 -2.05 31.66 -21.34
C ASN A 137 -2.66 32.93 -20.68
N ALA A 138 -2.50 34.10 -21.33
CA ALA A 138 -2.78 35.41 -20.72
C ALA A 138 -4.28 35.67 -20.41
N SER A 139 -5.21 35.15 -21.22
CA SER A 139 -6.66 35.09 -20.90
C SER A 139 -6.99 34.04 -19.82
N ALA A 140 -6.03 33.16 -19.57
CA ALA A 140 -6.15 31.97 -18.74
C ALA A 140 -7.21 30.96 -19.26
N GLY A 141 -7.51 31.00 -20.56
CA GLY A 141 -8.48 30.16 -21.27
C GLY A 141 -8.16 28.67 -21.36
N GLY A 142 -6.96 28.24 -20.97
CA GLY A 142 -6.63 26.83 -20.75
C GLY A 142 -5.59 26.25 -21.71
N ALA A 143 -4.58 27.03 -22.09
CA ALA A 143 -3.58 26.67 -23.11
C ALA A 143 -2.38 25.84 -22.57
N GLN A 144 -2.12 24.67 -23.17
CA GLN A 144 -1.01 23.77 -22.81
C GLN A 144 0.35 24.18 -23.41
N ALA A 145 1.46 23.71 -22.84
CA ALA A 145 2.73 23.67 -23.59
C ALA A 145 2.68 22.57 -24.68
N VAL A 146 2.04 21.44 -24.39
CA VAL A 146 1.77 20.37 -25.35
C VAL A 146 0.35 19.83 -25.18
N ASP A 147 -0.50 19.96 -26.20
CA ASP A 147 -1.83 19.33 -26.24
C ASP A 147 -1.88 18.24 -27.33
N PHE A 148 -1.77 16.98 -26.89
CA PHE A 148 -2.00 15.78 -27.71
C PHE A 148 -3.31 15.07 -27.35
N ASN A 149 -4.20 15.68 -26.54
CA ASN A 149 -5.42 15.05 -26.00
C ASN A 149 -6.32 14.45 -27.09
N ALA A 150 -6.44 15.13 -28.23
CA ALA A 150 -7.29 14.68 -29.33
C ALA A 150 -6.74 13.48 -30.13
N ILE A 151 -5.57 12.92 -29.79
CA ILE A 151 -5.01 11.71 -30.41
C ILE A 151 -5.56 10.46 -29.73
N THR A 152 -6.36 9.66 -30.45
CA THR A 152 -7.04 8.46 -29.94
C THR A 152 -6.51 7.14 -30.49
N SER A 153 -5.62 7.18 -31.49
CA SER A 153 -5.11 5.98 -32.17
C SER A 153 -3.71 6.12 -32.81
N GLY A 154 -3.16 7.32 -32.87
CA GLY A 154 -1.80 7.54 -33.37
C GLY A 154 -0.74 7.55 -32.26
N ALA A 155 0.47 7.11 -32.59
CA ALA A 155 1.59 7.14 -31.66
C ALA A 155 1.98 8.59 -31.30
N ASN A 156 2.03 8.91 -30.02
CA ASN A 156 2.38 10.25 -29.53
C ASN A 156 3.44 10.14 -28.42
N VAL A 157 4.60 10.77 -28.66
CA VAL A 157 5.79 10.64 -27.81
C VAL A 157 6.36 12.02 -27.49
N ILE A 158 6.64 12.26 -26.21
CA ILE A 158 7.24 13.48 -25.68
C ILE A 158 8.55 13.10 -24.99
N ASN A 159 9.68 13.55 -25.54
CA ASN A 159 11.01 13.39 -24.96
C ASN A 159 11.49 14.78 -24.48
N ASN A 160 11.31 15.08 -23.20
CA ASN A 160 11.82 16.29 -22.57
C ASN A 160 13.18 15.97 -21.91
N TYR A 161 14.26 16.30 -22.60
CA TYR A 161 15.63 15.96 -22.20
C TYR A 161 16.13 16.87 -21.06
N ALA A 162 17.30 16.55 -20.51
CA ALA A 162 17.92 17.35 -19.44
C ALA A 162 18.13 18.80 -19.88
N GLY A 163 17.66 19.75 -19.07
CA GLY A 163 17.61 21.19 -19.39
C GLY A 163 16.40 21.63 -20.22
N GLY A 164 15.64 20.68 -20.81
CA GLY A 164 14.39 20.95 -21.50
C GLY A 164 13.26 21.35 -20.53
N GLN A 165 12.45 22.32 -20.95
CA GLN A 165 11.35 22.87 -20.17
C GLN A 165 10.03 22.81 -20.97
N LEU A 166 8.98 22.23 -20.38
CA LEU A 166 7.59 22.32 -20.85
C LEU A 166 6.80 23.09 -19.79
N LEU A 167 6.48 24.37 -20.06
CA LEU A 167 5.96 25.32 -19.07
C LEU A 167 4.58 25.84 -19.45
N ALA A 168 3.64 25.86 -18.50
CA ALA A 168 2.32 26.48 -18.67
C ALA A 168 1.88 27.32 -17.45
N THR A 169 0.98 28.25 -17.69
CA THR A 169 0.33 29.08 -16.66
C THR A 169 -1.18 28.86 -16.72
N ASN A 170 -1.87 28.69 -15.59
CA ASN A 170 -3.33 28.52 -15.47
C ASN A 170 -3.96 27.44 -16.37
N ALA A 171 -3.16 26.44 -16.73
CA ALA A 171 -3.45 25.32 -17.62
C ALA A 171 -2.38 24.24 -17.44
N ASP A 172 -2.74 23.00 -17.76
CA ASP A 172 -1.85 21.84 -17.61
C ASP A 172 -0.66 21.96 -18.57
N ALA A 173 0.53 21.54 -18.16
CA ALA A 173 1.71 21.73 -19.01
C ALA A 173 1.70 20.78 -20.21
N VAL A 174 1.33 19.51 -19.98
CA VAL A 174 1.22 18.48 -21.00
C VAL A 174 -0.13 17.78 -20.90
N ARG A 175 -0.84 17.64 -22.03
CA ARG A 175 -1.91 16.66 -22.21
C ARG A 175 -1.50 15.58 -23.20
N THR A 176 -1.61 14.32 -22.81
CA THR A 176 -1.22 13.15 -23.64
C THR A 176 -2.41 12.60 -24.42
N GLY A 177 -2.14 11.97 -25.57
CA GLY A 177 -3.12 11.14 -26.27
C GLY A 177 -3.18 9.71 -25.74
N VAL A 178 -4.10 8.91 -26.28
CA VAL A 178 -4.22 7.46 -25.98
C VAL A 178 -2.90 6.74 -26.26
N ASN A 179 -2.49 5.85 -25.35
CA ASN A 179 -1.17 5.19 -25.38
C ASN A 179 0.04 6.15 -25.47
N GLY A 180 -0.10 7.41 -25.02
CA GLY A 180 0.96 8.41 -25.06
C GLY A 180 2.15 8.07 -24.16
N VAL A 181 3.36 8.41 -24.61
CA VAL A 181 4.61 8.15 -23.87
C VAL A 181 5.29 9.48 -23.55
N VAL A 182 5.56 9.73 -22.26
CA VAL A 182 6.33 10.89 -21.79
C VAL A 182 7.62 10.42 -21.13
N ASN A 183 8.76 10.80 -21.71
CA ASN A 183 10.10 10.61 -21.16
C ASN A 183 10.62 11.96 -20.68
N ASN A 184 10.79 12.15 -19.36
CA ASN A 184 11.20 13.41 -18.77
C ASN A 184 12.52 13.29 -18.00
N SER A 185 13.57 13.96 -18.47
CA SER A 185 14.81 14.26 -17.73
C SER A 185 14.96 15.77 -17.44
N GLY A 186 14.00 16.59 -17.86
CA GLY A 186 13.98 18.03 -17.67
C GLY A 186 12.88 18.48 -16.70
N THR A 187 12.35 19.68 -16.92
CA THR A 187 11.22 20.25 -16.18
C THR A 187 9.95 20.16 -17.01
N ILE A 188 8.91 19.55 -16.46
CA ILE A 188 7.52 19.75 -16.86
C ILE A 188 6.84 20.48 -15.71
N GLN A 189 6.37 21.71 -15.93
CA GLN A 189 5.82 22.54 -14.86
C GLN A 189 4.61 23.34 -15.32
N SER A 190 3.54 23.33 -14.52
CA SER A 190 2.44 24.29 -14.63
C SER A 190 2.33 25.13 -13.36
N THR A 191 1.76 26.32 -13.49
CA THR A 191 1.66 27.29 -12.39
C THR A 191 0.25 27.87 -12.30
N ILE A 192 -0.23 28.12 -11.08
CA ILE A 192 -1.53 28.77 -10.85
C ILE A 192 -1.31 30.23 -10.45
N THR A 193 -1.99 31.14 -11.14
CA THR A 193 -2.15 32.54 -10.76
C THR A 193 -3.63 32.96 -10.67
N LYS A 194 -4.57 32.10 -11.10
CA LYS A 194 -6.01 32.20 -10.79
C LYS A 194 -6.31 32.00 -9.30
N SER A 195 -7.45 32.53 -8.87
CA SER A 195 -8.00 32.33 -7.52
C SER A 195 -8.90 31.08 -7.39
N ASP A 196 -9.20 30.36 -8.48
CA ASP A 196 -10.08 29.18 -8.45
C ASP A 196 -9.34 27.86 -8.18
N GLY A 197 -8.03 27.80 -8.41
CA GLY A 197 -7.19 26.63 -8.16
C GLY A 197 -7.38 25.48 -9.14
N LYS A 198 -8.03 25.68 -10.30
CA LYS A 198 -8.47 24.58 -11.19
C LYS A 198 -7.64 24.44 -12.46
N SER A 199 -7.41 23.19 -12.89
CA SER A 199 -6.41 22.83 -13.92
C SER A 199 -5.02 23.33 -13.48
N SER A 200 -4.02 23.28 -14.37
CA SER A 200 -2.61 23.48 -14.03
C SER A 200 -2.02 22.28 -13.28
N ASP A 201 -2.19 21.10 -13.88
CA ASP A 201 -1.46 19.90 -13.48
C ASP A 201 -0.15 19.77 -14.29
N GLY A 202 0.82 18.99 -13.81
CA GLY A 202 2.09 18.81 -14.51
C GLY A 202 1.90 18.03 -15.81
N ILE A 203 1.27 16.86 -15.71
CA ILE A 203 0.76 16.09 -16.85
C ILE A 203 -0.70 15.74 -16.57
N ASP A 204 -1.56 15.95 -17.56
CA ASP A 204 -2.98 15.59 -17.51
C ASP A 204 -3.27 14.56 -18.62
N ALA A 205 -3.53 13.31 -18.22
CA ALA A 205 -3.87 12.24 -19.15
C ALA A 205 -5.34 12.30 -19.60
N GLN A 206 -6.17 13.20 -19.06
CA GLN A 206 -7.61 13.28 -19.33
C GLN A 206 -8.24 11.88 -19.19
N ASN A 207 -9.06 11.45 -20.14
CA ASN A 207 -9.60 10.08 -20.18
C ASN A 207 -8.80 9.14 -21.11
N ASN A 208 -7.59 9.52 -21.52
CA ASN A 208 -6.77 8.76 -22.45
C ASN A 208 -6.00 7.63 -21.74
N ALA A 209 -6.54 6.41 -21.83
CA ALA A 209 -5.93 5.22 -21.25
C ALA A 209 -4.64 4.78 -21.99
N GLY A 210 -3.83 3.96 -21.32
CA GLY A 210 -2.58 3.39 -21.83
C GLY A 210 -1.36 4.30 -21.72
N VAL A 211 -1.51 5.48 -21.11
CA VAL A 211 -0.46 6.49 -20.97
C VAL A 211 0.67 5.99 -20.05
N GLN A 212 1.90 6.26 -20.47
CA GLN A 212 3.13 5.85 -19.80
C GLN A 212 4.05 7.05 -19.55
N ILE A 213 4.36 7.31 -18.28
CA ILE A 213 5.14 8.47 -17.84
C ILE A 213 6.42 7.97 -17.15
N PHE A 214 7.56 8.24 -17.78
CA PHE A 214 8.89 7.94 -17.28
C PHE A 214 9.55 9.24 -16.83
N ASN A 215 9.49 9.52 -15.52
CA ASN A 215 10.26 10.59 -14.90
C ASN A 215 11.65 10.03 -14.58
N LEU A 216 12.59 10.29 -15.48
CA LEU A 216 13.97 9.80 -15.48
C LEU A 216 14.82 10.57 -14.44
N PRO A 217 16.04 10.13 -14.07
CA PRO A 217 16.84 10.78 -13.03
C PRO A 217 17.02 12.28 -13.26
N ALA A 218 16.88 13.07 -12.18
CA ALA A 218 16.80 14.54 -12.16
C ALA A 218 15.59 15.17 -12.88
N GLY A 219 14.72 14.37 -13.52
CA GLY A 219 13.44 14.82 -14.06
C GLY A 219 12.51 15.36 -12.98
N THR A 220 11.89 16.51 -13.27
CA THR A 220 10.92 17.16 -12.40
C THR A 220 9.59 17.30 -13.15
N ILE A 221 8.52 16.82 -12.52
CA ILE A 221 7.13 17.06 -12.93
C ILE A 221 6.44 17.79 -11.76
N GLU A 222 6.00 19.02 -11.97
CA GLU A 222 5.40 19.85 -10.92
C GLU A 222 4.12 20.51 -11.42
N GLY A 223 2.99 20.17 -10.82
CA GLY A 223 1.72 20.85 -11.08
C GLY A 223 1.46 21.95 -10.09
N GLY A 224 0.89 23.05 -10.56
CA GLY A 224 0.29 24.07 -9.69
C GLY A 224 -0.84 23.49 -8.83
N ARG A 225 -1.57 22.49 -9.36
CA ARG A 225 -2.52 21.63 -8.64
C ARG A 225 -1.90 20.23 -8.41
N HIS A 226 -2.12 19.25 -9.29
CA HIS A 226 -1.59 17.89 -9.17
C HIS A 226 -0.34 17.65 -10.02
N GLY A 227 0.61 16.84 -9.56
CA GLY A 227 1.80 16.53 -10.36
C GLY A 227 1.47 15.76 -11.65
N ILE A 228 0.65 14.72 -11.52
CA ILE A 228 0.03 14.00 -12.64
C ILE A 228 -1.47 13.85 -12.33
N THR A 229 -2.34 14.06 -13.32
CA THR A 229 -3.77 13.71 -13.23
C THR A 229 -4.27 12.91 -14.44
N GLY A 230 -5.48 12.36 -14.34
CA GLY A 230 -6.21 11.63 -15.37
C GLY A 230 -7.37 10.84 -14.75
N GLY A 231 -8.21 10.18 -15.53
CA GLY A 231 -9.30 9.39 -14.95
C GLY A 231 -10.19 8.59 -15.90
N GLN A 232 -11.03 7.72 -15.34
CA GLN A 232 -12.08 7.03 -16.10
C GLN A 232 -13.05 8.04 -16.73
N LEU A 233 -13.50 7.78 -17.96
CA LEU A 233 -14.57 8.58 -18.58
C LEU A 233 -15.92 8.34 -17.88
N ASP A 234 -16.18 7.08 -17.53
CA ASP A 234 -17.38 6.61 -16.87
C ASP A 234 -17.13 5.23 -16.21
N ALA A 235 -18.11 4.74 -15.44
CA ALA A 235 -18.06 3.42 -14.83
C ALA A 235 -18.10 2.25 -15.85
N ALA A 236 -18.41 2.50 -17.13
CA ALA A 236 -18.41 1.47 -18.17
C ALA A 236 -16.99 1.21 -18.71
N THR A 237 -16.21 2.29 -18.87
CA THR A 237 -14.92 2.38 -19.53
C THR A 237 -13.76 1.97 -18.62
N ALA A 238 -12.80 1.23 -19.14
CA ALA A 238 -11.56 0.90 -18.41
C ALA A 238 -10.52 2.00 -18.60
N PHE A 239 -9.75 2.30 -17.55
CA PHE A 239 -8.65 3.28 -17.57
C PHE A 239 -7.39 2.64 -17.00
N ALA A 240 -6.26 2.87 -17.64
CA ALA A 240 -4.96 2.39 -17.18
C ALA A 240 -3.90 3.46 -17.43
N LEU A 241 -3.06 3.72 -16.43
CA LEU A 241 -1.96 4.66 -16.51
C LEU A 241 -0.75 4.09 -15.75
N SER A 242 0.46 4.31 -16.29
CA SER A 242 1.70 3.82 -15.71
C SER A 242 2.69 4.96 -15.45
N VAL A 243 3.25 5.02 -14.25
CA VAL A 243 4.27 6.00 -13.85
C VAL A 243 5.51 5.28 -13.33
N ASN A 244 6.68 5.64 -13.86
CA ASN A 244 7.97 5.29 -13.31
C ASN A 244 8.70 6.57 -12.88
N ASN A 245 8.92 6.73 -11.58
CA ASN A 245 9.64 7.85 -11.00
C ASN A 245 11.01 7.38 -10.52
N SER A 246 12.06 7.70 -11.28
CA SER A 246 13.42 7.22 -11.08
C SER A 246 14.09 7.76 -9.82
N ALA A 247 15.19 7.14 -9.40
CA ALA A 247 16.00 7.66 -8.31
C ALA A 247 16.51 9.08 -8.62
N GLY A 248 16.29 10.02 -7.69
CA GLY A 248 16.60 11.44 -7.88
C GLY A 248 15.64 12.19 -8.81
N ALA A 249 14.55 11.57 -9.28
CA ALA A 249 13.45 12.22 -9.96
C ALA A 249 12.36 12.68 -8.97
N THR A 250 11.56 13.68 -9.34
CA THR A 250 10.57 14.33 -8.47
C THR A 250 9.25 14.58 -9.19
N ILE A 251 8.13 14.19 -8.55
CA ILE A 251 6.75 14.46 -8.99
C ILE A 251 6.04 15.20 -7.85
N ARG A 252 5.42 16.37 -8.11
CA ARG A 252 4.75 17.15 -7.06
C ARG A 252 3.44 17.79 -7.49
N GLY A 253 2.45 17.73 -6.61
CA GLY A 253 1.31 18.66 -6.60
C GLY A 253 1.59 19.78 -5.60
N MET A 254 1.41 21.03 -6.01
CA MET A 254 1.64 22.21 -5.16
C MET A 254 0.38 22.71 -4.45
N ASN A 255 -0.80 22.39 -5.00
CA ASN A 255 -2.12 22.60 -4.41
C ASN A 255 -3.05 21.42 -4.73
N GLY A 256 -2.63 20.22 -4.34
CA GLY A 256 -3.28 18.95 -4.70
C GLY A 256 -2.33 17.76 -4.55
N SER A 257 -2.84 16.56 -4.82
CA SER A 257 -2.07 15.31 -4.77
C SER A 257 -0.89 15.23 -5.75
N GLY A 258 0.16 14.49 -5.39
CA GLY A 258 1.36 14.26 -6.22
C GLY A 258 1.04 13.51 -7.51
N ILE A 259 0.17 12.49 -7.40
CA ILE A 259 -0.52 11.83 -8.49
C ILE A 259 -2.00 11.74 -8.06
N ASN A 260 -2.93 12.08 -8.95
CA ASN A 260 -4.37 11.98 -8.76
C ASN A 260 -4.98 11.18 -9.91
N ILE A 261 -5.82 10.16 -9.67
CA ILE A 261 -6.42 9.38 -10.75
C ILE A 261 -7.91 9.12 -10.45
N ASP A 262 -8.79 9.93 -11.06
CA ASP A 262 -10.25 9.95 -10.82
C ASP A 262 -10.92 8.69 -11.40
N GLY A 263 -11.77 8.01 -10.62
CA GLY A 263 -12.29 6.67 -10.95
C GLY A 263 -13.74 6.43 -10.56
N PHE A 264 -14.19 5.18 -10.74
CA PHE A 264 -15.54 4.73 -10.40
C PHE A 264 -15.64 3.25 -9.98
N ASN A 265 -14.61 2.43 -10.26
CA ASN A 265 -14.56 0.99 -9.93
C ASN A 265 -13.23 0.34 -10.36
N GLY A 266 -13.08 -0.96 -10.08
CA GLY A 266 -11.91 -1.78 -10.40
C GLY A 266 -11.62 -2.05 -11.88
N LYS A 267 -12.21 -1.31 -12.82
CA LYS A 267 -11.73 -1.19 -14.20
C LYS A 267 -10.65 -0.12 -14.38
N GLN A 268 -10.37 0.65 -13.32
CA GLN A 268 -9.22 1.54 -13.24
C GLN A 268 -8.03 0.83 -12.63
N LEU A 269 -6.85 1.02 -13.23
CA LEU A 269 -5.57 0.59 -12.66
C LEU A 269 -4.48 1.67 -12.83
N ALA A 270 -3.93 2.15 -11.73
CA ALA A 270 -2.73 3.00 -11.70
C ALA A 270 -1.50 2.16 -11.29
N THR A 271 -0.57 1.93 -12.23
CA THR A 271 0.68 1.19 -11.97
C THR A 271 1.82 2.16 -11.71
N ILE A 272 2.39 2.17 -10.51
CA ILE A 272 3.34 3.22 -10.08
C ILE A 272 4.59 2.58 -9.46
N VAL A 273 5.75 2.82 -10.08
CA VAL A 273 7.06 2.42 -9.55
C VAL A 273 7.82 3.67 -9.12
N ASN A 274 8.14 3.79 -7.82
CA ASN A 274 8.80 4.97 -7.26
C ASN A 274 10.14 4.63 -6.62
N HIS A 275 11.21 5.25 -7.13
CA HIS A 275 12.54 5.34 -6.51
C HIS A 275 12.91 6.79 -6.15
N GLY A 276 12.11 7.77 -6.56
CA GLY A 276 12.32 9.20 -6.35
C GLY A 276 11.44 9.76 -5.23
N ILE A 277 11.03 11.01 -5.40
CA ILE A 277 10.04 11.67 -4.54
C ILE A 277 8.72 11.83 -5.30
N ILE A 278 7.62 11.44 -4.68
CA ILE A 278 6.25 11.82 -5.05
C ILE A 278 5.67 12.57 -3.84
N SER A 279 5.16 13.79 -4.03
CA SER A 279 4.55 14.55 -2.92
C SER A 279 3.36 15.41 -3.34
N GLY A 280 2.24 15.31 -2.64
CA GLY A 280 1.18 16.32 -2.69
C GLY A 280 1.33 17.38 -1.59
N ASN A 281 0.59 18.47 -1.77
CA ASN A 281 0.46 19.54 -0.80
C ASN A 281 -0.86 20.27 -1.05
N GLY A 282 -1.85 20.07 -0.18
CA GLY A 282 -3.15 20.71 -0.26
C GLY A 282 -3.15 22.07 0.42
N VAL A 283 -3.42 23.14 -0.33
CA VAL A 283 -3.62 24.51 0.19
C VAL A 283 -5.11 24.86 0.19
N SER A 284 -5.89 24.33 -0.75
CA SER A 284 -7.33 24.52 -0.87
C SER A 284 -8.12 23.22 -1.13
N GLY A 285 -7.54 22.05 -0.88
CA GLY A 285 -8.15 20.74 -1.09
C GLY A 285 -7.29 19.60 -0.53
N ASP A 286 -7.45 18.40 -1.07
CA ASP A 286 -6.54 17.25 -0.91
C ASP A 286 -5.07 17.61 -1.18
N GLY A 287 -4.17 16.71 -0.80
CA GLY A 287 -2.73 16.96 -0.90
C GLY A 287 -1.90 15.70 -0.79
N ASP A 288 -2.39 14.60 -1.32
CA ASP A 288 -1.87 13.27 -1.03
C ASP A 288 -0.58 12.95 -1.78
N GLY A 289 0.20 11.98 -1.29
CA GLY A 289 1.31 11.47 -2.09
C GLY A 289 0.79 10.90 -3.41
N ILE A 290 -0.23 10.04 -3.33
CA ILE A 290 -0.97 9.44 -4.44
C ILE A 290 -2.44 9.32 -4.00
N ASP A 291 -3.38 9.81 -4.80
CA ASP A 291 -4.82 9.48 -4.67
C ASP A 291 -5.31 8.77 -5.95
N VAL A 292 -6.03 7.66 -5.77
CA VAL A 292 -6.57 6.81 -6.85
C VAL A 292 -7.87 6.18 -6.37
N ASP A 293 -9.01 6.67 -6.85
CA ASP A 293 -10.34 6.10 -6.55
C ASP A 293 -10.41 4.59 -6.78
N GLY A 294 -9.79 4.11 -7.86
CA GLY A 294 -9.79 2.73 -8.32
C GLY A 294 -8.70 1.83 -7.72
N LEU A 295 -8.13 0.94 -8.53
CA LEU A 295 -7.08 0.01 -8.07
C LEU A 295 -5.68 0.55 -8.35
N VAL A 296 -4.75 0.21 -7.46
CA VAL A 296 -3.33 0.53 -7.62
C VAL A 296 -2.46 -0.73 -7.79
N ASP A 297 -1.34 -0.58 -8.49
CA ASP A 297 -0.19 -1.47 -8.35
C ASP A 297 1.07 -0.63 -8.08
N ILE A 298 1.32 -0.36 -6.80
CA ILE A 298 2.41 0.48 -6.31
C ILE A 298 3.60 -0.37 -5.88
N THR A 299 4.80 -0.01 -6.33
CA THR A 299 6.07 -0.49 -5.77
C THR A 299 6.95 0.71 -5.40
N ASN A 300 7.11 0.97 -4.09
CA ASN A 300 7.83 2.11 -3.54
C ASN A 300 9.16 1.70 -2.90
N TYR A 301 10.26 2.23 -3.44
CA TYR A 301 11.60 2.27 -2.83
C TYR A 301 12.02 3.70 -2.44
N GLY A 302 11.29 4.71 -2.91
CA GLY A 302 11.57 6.13 -2.68
C GLY A 302 10.74 6.71 -1.53
N THR A 303 10.32 7.96 -1.70
CA THR A 303 9.37 8.64 -0.79
C THR A 303 8.07 8.93 -1.51
N ILE A 304 6.95 8.60 -0.88
CA ILE A 304 5.60 9.03 -1.23
C ILE A 304 5.05 9.76 0.00
N ARG A 305 4.59 11.01 -0.12
CA ARG A 305 4.04 11.74 1.04
C ARG A 305 2.98 12.79 0.75
N SER A 306 2.03 12.94 1.67
CA SER A 306 1.30 14.21 1.83
C SER A 306 2.12 15.18 2.69
N LEU A 307 2.11 16.47 2.34
CA LEU A 307 2.71 17.55 3.12
C LEU A 307 1.70 18.36 3.94
N ASN A 308 0.45 18.43 3.46
CA ASN A 308 -0.71 19.03 4.11
C ASN A 308 -1.97 18.69 3.29
N ALA A 309 -3.15 18.82 3.88
CA ALA A 309 -4.44 18.89 3.18
C ALA A 309 -5.35 19.95 3.82
N TYR A 310 -6.39 20.39 3.11
CA TYR A 310 -7.27 21.48 3.51
C TYR A 310 -8.75 21.18 3.24
N SER A 311 -9.58 21.52 4.23
CA SER A 311 -11.04 21.65 4.14
C SER A 311 -11.46 22.87 4.96
N ALA A 312 -12.63 23.47 4.67
CA ALA A 312 -13.15 24.49 5.59
C ALA A 312 -13.67 23.80 6.87
N PRO A 313 -13.60 24.44 8.05
CA PRO A 313 -14.07 23.83 9.31
C PRO A 313 -15.56 23.43 9.35
N ALA A 314 -16.36 23.92 8.41
CA ALA A 314 -17.77 23.53 8.25
C ALA A 314 -17.94 22.18 7.50
N ASP A 315 -16.94 21.78 6.70
CA ASP A 315 -16.97 20.59 5.85
C ASP A 315 -16.44 19.34 6.60
N GLY A 316 -15.90 19.54 7.81
CA GLY A 316 -15.24 18.51 8.62
C GLY A 316 -13.72 18.51 8.49
N LEU A 317 -13.08 17.45 8.99
CA LEU A 317 -11.63 17.27 8.90
C LEU A 317 -11.21 16.88 7.48
N ALA A 318 -10.18 17.53 6.96
CA ALA A 318 -9.44 17.02 5.82
C ALA A 318 -8.59 15.82 6.22
N TYR A 319 -8.31 14.97 5.25
CA TYR A 319 -7.38 13.86 5.38
C TYR A 319 -6.19 14.12 4.47
N SER A 320 -5.00 13.74 4.93
CA SER A 320 -3.71 14.14 4.39
C SER A 320 -2.86 12.87 4.28
N GLU A 321 -2.97 12.17 3.16
CA GLU A 321 -2.60 10.76 3.05
C GLU A 321 -1.35 10.50 2.20
N GLY A 322 -0.49 9.59 2.68
CA GLY A 322 0.61 9.10 1.86
C GLY A 322 0.09 8.43 0.59
N ILE A 323 -0.92 7.56 0.72
CA ILE A 323 -1.68 6.97 -0.38
C ILE A 323 -3.17 6.89 0.00
N SER A 324 -4.06 7.36 -0.87
CA SER A 324 -5.49 6.99 -0.90
C SER A 324 -5.70 6.02 -2.08
N ALA A 325 -6.41 4.91 -1.86
CA ALA A 325 -6.63 3.87 -2.87
C ALA A 325 -7.91 3.03 -2.67
N GLY A 326 -8.67 2.78 -3.75
CA GLY A 326 -9.83 1.86 -3.77
C GLY A 326 -9.50 0.37 -3.66
N GLY A 327 -8.23 -0.02 -3.72
CA GLY A 327 -7.78 -1.40 -3.53
C GLY A 327 -6.55 -1.74 -4.37
N GLY A 328 -6.24 -3.03 -4.53
CA GLY A 328 -5.10 -3.50 -5.32
C GLY A 328 -3.85 -3.74 -4.47
N ARG A 329 -2.66 -3.52 -5.04
CA ARG A 329 -1.38 -3.95 -4.46
C ARG A 329 -0.48 -2.76 -4.14
N ILE A 330 0.08 -2.74 -2.93
CA ILE A 330 1.08 -1.76 -2.49
C ILE A 330 2.27 -2.52 -1.88
N VAL A 331 3.45 -2.40 -2.47
CA VAL A 331 4.70 -2.94 -1.92
C VAL A 331 5.61 -1.79 -1.53
N ASN A 332 6.05 -1.74 -0.28
CA ASN A 332 6.85 -0.65 0.26
C ASN A 332 8.17 -1.14 0.86
N ALA A 333 9.28 -0.65 0.33
CA ALA A 333 10.62 -0.71 0.94
C ALA A 333 11.17 0.69 1.27
N GLY A 334 10.44 1.75 0.91
CA GLY A 334 10.78 3.15 1.17
C GLY A 334 9.88 3.78 2.24
N LEU A 335 9.63 5.08 2.10
CA LEU A 335 8.78 5.85 3.00
C LEU A 335 7.42 6.16 2.35
N ILE A 336 6.34 5.87 3.08
CA ILE A 336 4.98 6.34 2.80
C ILE A 336 4.49 7.09 4.04
N GLU A 337 4.12 8.36 3.93
CA GLU A 337 3.64 9.12 5.10
C GLU A 337 2.62 10.22 4.79
N GLY A 338 1.69 10.43 5.72
CA GLY A 338 0.78 11.58 5.72
C GLY A 338 1.16 12.57 6.81
N LEU A 339 1.58 13.77 6.41
CA LEU A 339 1.96 14.87 7.29
C LEU A 339 0.95 16.01 7.19
N VAL A 340 0.56 16.58 8.32
CA VAL A 340 -0.20 17.84 8.37
C VAL A 340 0.76 19.01 8.51
N GLY A 341 0.45 20.11 7.81
CA GLY A 341 1.22 21.34 7.84
C GLY A 341 1.19 22.03 9.20
N SER A 342 2.32 22.61 9.61
CA SER A 342 2.47 23.24 10.93
C SER A 342 1.43 24.34 11.17
N GLY A 343 0.54 24.12 12.15
CA GLY A 343 -0.52 25.06 12.53
C GLY A 343 -1.89 24.77 11.91
N ASN A 344 -1.99 23.82 10.98
CA ASN A 344 -3.27 23.32 10.50
C ASN A 344 -3.87 22.37 11.55
N SER A 345 -5.03 22.74 12.10
CA SER A 345 -5.78 21.96 13.09
C SER A 345 -7.07 21.35 12.55
N ASN A 346 -7.35 21.46 11.25
CA ASN A 346 -8.54 20.92 10.60
C ASN A 346 -8.21 19.78 9.60
N ALA A 347 -7.03 19.17 9.75
CA ALA A 347 -6.61 18.01 8.96
C ALA A 347 -5.94 16.95 9.86
N VAL A 348 -5.95 15.69 9.41
CA VAL A 348 -5.19 14.60 10.05
C VAL A 348 -4.36 13.80 9.05
N GLY A 349 -3.15 13.40 9.46
CA GLY A 349 -2.16 12.76 8.61
C GLY A 349 -2.15 11.24 8.75
N ARG A 350 -2.26 10.52 7.63
CA ARG A 350 -2.32 9.04 7.57
C ARG A 350 -1.31 8.46 6.58
N GLY A 351 -0.80 7.25 6.85
CA GLY A 351 0.10 6.58 5.91
C GLY A 351 -0.62 6.11 4.64
N ILE A 352 -1.61 5.23 4.80
CA ILE A 352 -2.43 4.68 3.70
C ILE A 352 -3.90 4.67 4.12
N THR A 353 -4.78 5.16 3.26
CA THR A 353 -6.24 4.96 3.32
C THR A 353 -6.68 4.01 2.22
N LEU A 354 -7.52 3.05 2.58
CA LEU A 354 -8.16 2.11 1.68
C LEU A 354 -9.67 2.38 1.65
N ALA A 355 -10.17 2.89 0.52
CA ALA A 355 -11.56 3.34 0.32
C ALA A 355 -11.86 3.59 -1.15
N GLY A 356 -13.09 3.30 -1.62
CA GLY A 356 -13.58 3.77 -2.91
C GLY A 356 -13.93 5.26 -2.90
N ASN A 357 -14.60 5.74 -3.95
CA ASN A 357 -14.99 7.15 -4.15
C ASN A 357 -15.76 7.77 -2.95
N ASP A 358 -15.70 9.10 -2.81
CA ASP A 358 -16.60 9.84 -1.92
C ASP A 358 -18.06 9.82 -2.42
N LEU A 359 -18.99 9.57 -1.50
CA LEU A 359 -20.43 9.57 -1.74
C LEU A 359 -21.00 10.98 -1.63
N SER A 360 -21.91 11.33 -2.55
CA SER A 360 -22.58 12.65 -2.59
C SER A 360 -23.48 12.96 -1.39
N GLY A 361 -23.78 11.97 -0.55
CA GLY A 361 -24.45 12.13 0.75
C GLY A 361 -23.49 12.20 1.96
N GLY A 362 -22.18 12.18 1.72
CA GLY A 362 -21.13 12.02 2.72
C GLY A 362 -20.77 10.55 2.99
N GLY A 363 -19.50 10.31 3.35
CA GLY A 363 -18.92 8.98 3.51
C GLY A 363 -18.26 8.46 2.22
N ARG A 364 -17.64 7.28 2.30
CA ARG A 364 -16.89 6.65 1.20
C ARG A 364 -17.56 5.35 0.75
N GLU A 365 -17.38 4.99 -0.52
CA GLU A 365 -17.69 3.66 -1.01
C GLU A 365 -16.72 2.61 -0.42
N GLY A 366 -17.14 1.35 -0.46
CA GLY A 366 -16.26 0.23 -0.11
C GLY A 366 -15.16 0.02 -1.15
N LEU A 367 -14.24 -0.90 -0.88
CA LEU A 367 -13.17 -1.25 -1.82
C LEU A 367 -13.71 -1.79 -3.16
N TYR A 368 -12.99 -1.51 -4.23
CA TYR A 368 -13.29 -1.99 -5.59
C TYR A 368 -12.52 -3.28 -5.98
N GLY A 369 -11.74 -3.81 -5.05
CA GLY A 369 -10.95 -5.04 -5.21
C GLY A 369 -10.25 -5.39 -3.91
N ASP A 370 -9.67 -6.60 -3.84
CA ASP A 370 -8.87 -7.00 -2.67
C ASP A 370 -7.64 -6.10 -2.53
N ALA A 371 -7.32 -5.71 -1.29
CA ALA A 371 -6.21 -4.82 -0.99
C ALA A 371 -5.07 -5.60 -0.33
N THR A 372 -3.85 -5.49 -0.85
CA THR A 372 -2.65 -6.15 -0.30
C THR A 372 -1.53 -5.13 -0.11
N ILE A 373 -1.20 -4.84 1.16
CA ILE A 373 -0.07 -4.01 1.56
C ILE A 373 1.06 -4.92 2.03
N THR A 374 2.25 -4.79 1.44
CA THR A 374 3.46 -5.53 1.82
C THR A 374 4.57 -4.54 2.16
N ASN A 375 4.76 -4.29 3.46
CA ASN A 375 5.84 -3.49 4.00
C ASN A 375 7.08 -4.40 4.19
N LEU A 376 8.11 -4.16 3.38
CA LEU A 376 9.38 -4.89 3.33
C LEU A 376 10.37 -4.32 4.35
N ALA A 377 11.48 -5.04 4.60
CA ALA A 377 12.54 -4.56 5.48
C ALA A 377 13.08 -3.18 5.04
N GLY A 378 13.17 -2.24 5.97
CA GLY A 378 13.48 -0.82 5.70
C GLY A 378 12.25 0.04 5.38
N GLY A 379 11.15 -0.57 4.92
CA GLY A 379 9.89 0.10 4.62
C GLY A 379 9.25 0.71 5.86
N THR A 380 8.85 1.97 5.77
CA THR A 380 8.11 2.71 6.80
C THR A 380 6.81 3.25 6.24
N ILE A 381 5.70 3.00 6.95
CA ILE A 381 4.37 3.56 6.69
C ILE A 381 3.96 4.37 7.93
N SER A 382 3.65 5.66 7.77
CA SER A 382 3.50 6.59 8.89
C SER A 382 2.27 7.50 8.79
N GLY A 383 1.43 7.52 9.83
CA GLY A 383 0.39 8.54 10.03
C GLY A 383 0.82 9.51 11.13
N GLN A 384 0.97 10.81 10.82
CA GLN A 384 1.45 11.81 11.77
C GLN A 384 0.46 12.05 12.93
N SER A 385 -0.84 12.05 12.65
CA SER A 385 -1.89 12.39 13.62
C SER A 385 -3.15 11.51 13.56
N ASP A 386 -3.18 10.52 12.66
CA ASP A 386 -4.17 9.44 12.61
C ASP A 386 -3.42 8.12 12.26
N SER A 387 -4.12 7.16 11.69
CA SER A 387 -3.74 5.77 11.45
C SER A 387 -2.59 5.66 10.43
N ALA A 388 -1.71 4.70 10.60
CA ALA A 388 -0.68 4.39 9.59
C ALA A 388 -1.31 3.67 8.38
N ILE A 389 -2.27 2.77 8.65
CA ILE A 389 -3.12 2.14 7.65
C ILE A 389 -4.56 2.20 8.17
N VAL A 390 -5.50 2.73 7.39
CA VAL A 390 -6.93 2.69 7.70
C VAL A 390 -7.74 2.19 6.51
N VAL A 391 -8.75 1.38 6.78
CA VAL A 391 -9.81 1.02 5.84
C VAL A 391 -11.06 1.80 6.24
N VAL A 392 -11.70 2.50 5.30
CA VAL A 392 -12.98 3.19 5.52
C VAL A 392 -14.02 2.76 4.48
N GLY A 393 -15.17 3.45 4.46
CA GLY A 393 -16.30 3.11 3.60
C GLY A 393 -17.11 1.91 4.08
N ALA A 394 -18.13 1.55 3.28
CA ALA A 394 -19.00 0.41 3.54
C ALA A 394 -18.27 -0.94 3.38
N ALA A 395 -18.85 -2.01 3.90
CA ALA A 395 -18.40 -3.37 3.60
C ALA A 395 -18.54 -3.64 2.11
N SER A 396 -17.42 -3.99 1.46
CA SER A 396 -17.33 -4.34 0.05
C SER A 396 -17.46 -5.85 -0.20
N GLY A 397 -17.14 -6.67 0.81
CA GLY A 397 -16.97 -8.12 0.67
C GLY A 397 -15.57 -8.54 0.21
N HIS A 398 -14.69 -7.59 -0.10
CA HIS A 398 -13.28 -7.84 -0.40
C HIS A 398 -12.47 -8.17 0.86
N THR A 399 -11.20 -8.51 0.66
CA THR A 399 -10.24 -8.81 1.73
C THR A 399 -9.10 -7.81 1.75
N VAL A 400 -8.78 -7.31 2.95
CA VAL A 400 -7.59 -6.48 3.21
C VAL A 400 -6.51 -7.35 3.81
N THR A 401 -5.31 -7.35 3.23
CA THR A 401 -4.16 -8.13 3.71
C THR A 401 -2.96 -7.22 3.94
N VAL A 402 -2.38 -7.28 5.14
CA VAL A 402 -1.20 -6.48 5.53
C VAL A 402 -0.06 -7.39 5.97
N TYR A 403 1.01 -7.44 5.17
CA TYR A 403 2.28 -8.06 5.54
C TYR A 403 3.24 -6.97 6.04
N ASN A 404 3.64 -7.04 7.31
CA ASN A 404 4.62 -6.16 7.92
C ASN A 404 5.88 -6.96 8.28
N ASN A 405 6.82 -7.06 7.34
CA ASN A 405 7.94 -7.99 7.44
C ASN A 405 8.96 -7.58 8.52
N SER A 406 9.83 -8.51 8.90
CA SER A 406 10.93 -8.20 9.84
C SER A 406 11.79 -7.05 9.32
N GLY A 407 12.06 -6.06 10.18
CA GLY A 407 12.75 -4.82 9.81
C GLY A 407 11.87 -3.76 9.12
N ALA A 408 10.56 -3.99 8.96
CA ALA A 408 9.60 -3.00 8.47
C ALA A 408 8.91 -2.27 9.65
N SER A 409 8.38 -1.07 9.43
CA SER A 409 7.72 -0.24 10.45
C SER A 409 6.37 0.32 10.00
N ILE A 410 5.37 0.23 10.88
CA ILE A 410 4.05 0.84 10.76
C ILE A 410 3.83 1.71 12.01
N LEU A 411 3.68 3.03 11.83
CA LEU A 411 3.75 4.04 12.90
C LEU A 411 2.53 4.97 12.82
N GLY A 412 1.68 5.05 13.85
CA GLY A 412 0.54 5.96 13.81
C GLY A 412 -0.51 5.75 14.91
N GLY A 413 -1.76 6.02 14.57
CA GLY A 413 -2.92 6.01 15.46
C GLY A 413 -3.25 7.39 16.06
N GLY A 414 -2.32 8.35 15.97
CA GLY A 414 -2.48 9.68 16.54
C GLY A 414 -2.76 9.61 18.04
N SER A 415 -3.84 10.26 18.47
CA SER A 415 -4.37 10.22 19.84
C SER A 415 -5.68 9.42 20.00
N LEU A 416 -6.26 8.90 18.92
CA LEU A 416 -7.64 8.38 18.92
C LEU A 416 -7.86 7.04 18.20
N ASN A 417 -7.06 6.70 17.18
CA ASN A 417 -7.28 5.53 16.32
C ASN A 417 -6.16 4.50 16.50
N ALA A 418 -6.33 3.31 15.95
CA ALA A 418 -5.25 2.33 15.93
C ALA A 418 -4.18 2.66 14.87
N ALA A 419 -2.95 2.18 15.04
CA ALA A 419 -1.93 2.27 13.98
C ALA A 419 -2.36 1.51 12.72
N ILE A 420 -3.04 0.37 12.85
CA ILE A 420 -3.79 -0.30 11.78
C ILE A 420 -5.26 -0.37 12.16
N LYS A 421 -6.14 0.23 11.36
CA LYS A 421 -7.59 0.30 11.60
C LYS A 421 -8.40 -0.32 10.46
N GLY A 422 -9.24 -1.32 10.76
CA GLY A 422 -10.09 -2.01 9.78
C GLY A 422 -11.53 -1.49 9.75
N ASN A 423 -12.22 -1.71 8.62
CA ASN A 423 -13.66 -1.51 8.46
C ASN A 423 -14.41 -2.84 8.71
N ALA A 424 -15.60 -3.00 8.10
CA ALA A 424 -16.41 -4.22 8.17
C ALA A 424 -15.95 -5.36 7.23
N ASP A 425 -14.94 -5.16 6.39
CA ASP A 425 -14.38 -6.18 5.50
C ASP A 425 -13.36 -7.09 6.23
N ASN A 426 -13.08 -8.27 5.65
CA ASN A 426 -12.18 -9.24 6.29
C ASN A 426 -10.74 -8.73 6.25
N THR A 427 -10.12 -8.52 7.42
CA THR A 427 -8.75 -8.01 7.53
C THR A 427 -7.79 -9.09 8.04
N ASN A 428 -6.75 -9.39 7.26
CA ASN A 428 -5.69 -10.35 7.57
C ASN A 428 -4.35 -9.63 7.77
N ILE A 429 -3.73 -9.75 8.94
CA ILE A 429 -2.45 -9.11 9.27
C ILE A 429 -1.41 -10.19 9.56
N VAL A 430 -0.23 -10.10 8.96
CA VAL A 430 0.94 -10.93 9.29
C VAL A 430 2.11 -10.00 9.61
N THR A 431 2.61 -10.02 10.85
CA THR A 431 3.64 -9.08 11.30
C THR A 431 4.84 -9.76 11.97
N GLY A 432 6.03 -9.44 11.46
CA GLY A 432 7.33 -9.64 12.11
C GLY A 432 8.10 -8.33 12.32
N GLY A 433 7.54 -7.20 11.88
CA GLY A 433 8.12 -5.85 12.02
C GLY A 433 7.59 -5.08 13.24
N ILE A 434 7.74 -3.77 13.21
CA ILE A 434 7.22 -2.86 14.23
C ILE A 434 5.79 -2.43 13.87
N ILE A 435 4.86 -2.49 14.82
CA ILE A 435 3.59 -1.77 14.78
C ILE A 435 3.49 -0.90 16.04
N ASN A 436 3.52 0.42 15.87
CA ASN A 436 3.50 1.38 16.98
C ASN A 436 2.23 2.23 16.96
N GLY A 437 1.33 1.96 17.91
CA GLY A 437 0.13 2.72 18.22
C GLY A 437 0.16 3.35 19.62
N ALA A 438 1.34 3.71 20.12
CA ALA A 438 1.51 4.20 21.49
C ALA A 438 0.74 5.49 21.81
N GLY A 439 0.48 6.36 20.81
CA GLY A 439 -0.16 7.66 21.04
C GLY A 439 -1.64 7.59 21.43
N SER A 440 -2.36 6.60 20.90
CA SER A 440 -3.76 6.28 21.25
C SER A 440 -3.87 5.11 22.23
N GLY A 441 -2.78 4.36 22.42
CA GLY A 441 -2.78 3.09 23.13
C GLY A 441 -3.33 1.90 22.31
N GLN A 442 -3.62 2.07 21.01
CA GLN A 442 -4.16 1.04 20.12
C GLN A 442 -3.21 0.73 18.97
N ALA A 443 -2.68 -0.49 18.90
CA ALA A 443 -1.82 -0.92 17.79
C ALA A 443 -2.66 -1.38 16.59
N ILE A 444 -3.69 -2.19 16.86
CA ILE A 444 -4.58 -2.79 15.85
C ILE A 444 -6.01 -2.70 16.39
N ALA A 445 -6.95 -2.18 15.59
CA ALA A 445 -8.38 -2.21 15.90
C ALA A 445 -9.19 -2.48 14.62
N LEU A 446 -9.81 -3.66 14.55
CA LEU A 446 -10.52 -4.13 13.35
C LEU A 446 -12.04 -4.04 13.54
N GLY A 447 -12.81 -4.05 12.45
CA GLY A 447 -14.28 -3.96 12.51
C GLY A 447 -14.97 -5.32 12.49
N SER A 448 -16.19 -5.36 11.94
CA SER A 448 -17.08 -6.53 11.98
C SER A 448 -16.73 -7.67 11.00
N GLY A 449 -15.65 -7.56 10.23
CA GLY A 449 -15.16 -8.61 9.34
C GLY A 449 -14.69 -9.86 10.09
N ARG A 450 -14.38 -10.95 9.36
CA ARG A 450 -13.76 -12.14 9.95
C ARG A 450 -12.25 -11.98 9.87
N ASN A 451 -11.66 -11.49 10.95
CA ASN A 451 -10.29 -10.99 10.93
C ASN A 451 -9.26 -12.04 11.37
N SER A 452 -8.03 -11.92 10.88
CA SER A 452 -6.89 -12.71 11.37
C SER A 452 -5.67 -11.84 11.65
N VAL A 453 -4.94 -12.15 12.72
CA VAL A 453 -3.66 -11.52 13.06
C VAL A 453 -2.66 -12.63 13.35
N THR A 454 -1.52 -12.64 12.66
CA THR A 454 -0.43 -13.59 12.85
C THR A 454 0.85 -12.86 13.21
N ILE A 455 1.39 -13.15 14.39
CA ILE A 455 2.63 -12.55 14.91
C ILE A 455 3.77 -13.55 14.69
N THR A 456 4.71 -13.21 13.83
CA THR A 456 5.93 -13.98 13.53
C THR A 456 7.19 -13.38 14.16
N GLY A 457 7.08 -12.20 14.78
CA GLY A 457 8.16 -11.56 15.54
C GLY A 457 7.89 -10.07 15.74
N GLY A 458 8.98 -9.30 15.91
CA GLY A 458 8.92 -7.84 15.96
C GLY A 458 8.41 -7.27 17.28
N THR A 459 7.82 -6.08 17.20
CA THR A 459 7.37 -5.30 18.38
C THR A 459 6.01 -4.68 18.10
N ILE A 460 5.06 -4.86 19.03
CA ILE A 460 3.72 -4.26 18.94
C ILE A 460 3.47 -3.43 20.20
N THR A 461 3.21 -2.13 20.03
CA THR A 461 2.98 -1.19 21.13
C THR A 461 1.57 -0.61 21.04
N GLY A 462 0.73 -0.92 22.05
CA GLY A 462 -0.71 -0.66 22.05
C GLY A 462 -1.53 -1.95 22.01
N ALA A 463 -2.83 -1.85 22.26
CA ALA A 463 -3.78 -2.96 22.27
C ALA A 463 -4.03 -3.56 20.87
N ILE A 464 -4.47 -4.82 20.83
CA ILE A 464 -4.93 -5.52 19.62
C ILE A 464 -6.39 -5.92 19.84
N ASP A 465 -7.30 -5.29 19.10
CA ASP A 465 -8.73 -5.61 19.07
C ASP A 465 -9.09 -6.27 17.73
N GLY A 466 -9.58 -7.51 17.82
CA GLY A 466 -10.02 -8.31 16.66
C GLY A 466 -11.32 -7.84 16.02
N GLY A 467 -12.08 -6.95 16.66
CA GLY A 467 -13.33 -6.39 16.13
C GLY A 467 -14.58 -7.24 16.39
N SER A 468 -15.75 -6.70 16.07
CA SER A 468 -17.05 -7.29 16.47
C SER A 468 -17.50 -8.53 15.67
N GLY A 469 -16.73 -9.00 14.69
CA GLY A 469 -17.11 -10.10 13.78
C GLY A 469 -17.24 -11.50 14.39
N GLY A 470 -16.86 -11.68 15.67
CA GLY A 470 -17.09 -12.91 16.45
C GLY A 470 -16.35 -14.18 16.01
N GLN A 471 -15.59 -14.12 14.91
CA GLN A 471 -14.84 -15.24 14.31
C GLN A 471 -13.34 -14.96 14.24
N ASN A 472 -12.87 -13.90 14.90
CA ASN A 472 -11.52 -13.39 14.71
C ASN A 472 -10.45 -14.29 15.34
N THR A 473 -9.31 -14.44 14.68
CA THR A 473 -8.21 -15.30 15.13
C THR A 473 -6.91 -14.53 15.35
N LEU A 474 -6.23 -14.81 16.46
CA LEU A 474 -4.86 -14.34 16.72
C LEU A 474 -3.95 -15.56 16.85
N THR A 475 -2.84 -15.57 16.11
CA THR A 475 -1.84 -16.64 16.13
C THR A 475 -0.47 -16.05 16.45
N VAL A 476 0.27 -16.66 17.39
CA VAL A 476 1.65 -16.30 17.70
C VAL A 476 2.57 -17.47 17.35
N ALA A 477 3.39 -17.27 16.32
CA ALA A 477 4.21 -18.30 15.69
C ALA A 477 5.62 -17.75 15.41
N VAL A 478 6.31 -17.30 16.46
CA VAL A 478 7.60 -16.60 16.33
C VAL A 478 8.81 -17.53 16.13
N GLY A 479 8.60 -18.84 16.05
CA GLY A 479 9.63 -19.86 15.85
C GLY A 479 10.26 -20.35 17.15
N ALA A 480 10.74 -21.59 17.15
CA ALA A 480 11.36 -22.20 18.33
C ALA A 480 12.63 -21.43 18.77
N GLY A 481 12.81 -21.27 20.09
CA GLY A 481 13.94 -20.52 20.68
C GLY A 481 13.79 -18.99 20.68
N ASN A 482 13.00 -18.43 19.78
CA ASN A 482 12.70 -17.00 19.73
C ASN A 482 11.77 -16.56 20.88
N ARG A 483 11.72 -15.25 21.13
CA ARG A 483 10.91 -14.63 22.20
C ARG A 483 9.99 -13.55 21.63
N PHE A 484 8.81 -13.40 22.22
CA PHE A 484 7.91 -12.28 21.98
C PHE A 484 7.27 -11.84 23.30
N SER A 485 7.37 -10.55 23.63
CA SER A 485 6.84 -9.98 24.87
C SER A 485 5.86 -8.87 24.53
N TYR A 486 4.66 -8.93 25.09
CA TYR A 486 3.56 -8.05 24.74
C TYR A 486 2.79 -7.60 25.99
N ALA A 487 2.68 -6.29 26.16
CA ALA A 487 2.09 -5.62 27.32
C ALA A 487 0.74 -4.95 27.01
N GLY A 488 0.30 -4.95 25.75
CA GLY A 488 -1.03 -4.45 25.38
C GLY A 488 -2.14 -5.45 25.75
N ALA A 489 -3.39 -4.97 25.72
CA ALA A 489 -4.56 -5.83 25.86
C ALA A 489 -4.87 -6.59 24.55
N ILE A 490 -5.44 -7.78 24.67
CA ILE A 490 -6.01 -8.54 23.54
C ILE A 490 -7.53 -8.62 23.73
N ALA A 491 -8.31 -8.25 22.71
CA ALA A 491 -9.78 -8.21 22.77
C ALA A 491 -10.45 -8.83 21.52
N ASN A 492 -11.67 -9.33 21.70
CA ASN A 492 -12.60 -9.73 20.62
C ASN A 492 -12.09 -10.80 19.63
N PHE A 493 -11.25 -11.72 20.09
CA PHE A 493 -10.86 -12.94 19.36
C PHE A 493 -11.69 -14.16 19.81
N SER A 494 -12.08 -15.02 18.86
CA SER A 494 -12.72 -16.32 19.12
C SER A 494 -11.69 -17.44 19.34
N LYS A 495 -10.44 -17.24 18.88
CA LYS A 495 -9.27 -18.05 19.26
C LYS A 495 -8.01 -17.19 19.34
N VAL A 496 -7.22 -17.40 20.39
CA VAL A 496 -5.83 -16.94 20.52
C VAL A 496 -4.94 -18.19 20.62
N GLU A 497 -4.08 -18.41 19.64
CA GLU A 497 -3.26 -19.62 19.52
C GLU A 497 -1.77 -19.30 19.64
N ILE A 498 -1.07 -20.04 20.51
CA ILE A 498 0.39 -20.02 20.61
C ILE A 498 0.93 -21.30 19.98
N GLN A 499 1.67 -21.15 18.88
CA GLN A 499 2.19 -22.27 18.10
C GLN A 499 3.69 -22.50 18.33
N SER A 500 4.48 -21.44 18.52
CA SER A 500 5.92 -21.56 18.71
C SER A 500 6.57 -20.34 19.37
N GLY A 501 7.74 -20.58 19.96
CA GLY A 501 8.55 -19.58 20.68
C GLY A 501 8.25 -19.53 22.18
N ASN A 502 8.85 -18.55 22.85
CA ASN A 502 8.58 -18.21 24.25
C ASN A 502 7.86 -16.85 24.28
N VAL A 503 6.55 -16.90 24.44
CA VAL A 503 5.65 -15.76 24.45
C VAL A 503 5.45 -15.30 25.90
N THR A 504 5.37 -13.99 26.12
CA THR A 504 5.02 -13.39 27.42
C THR A 504 3.94 -12.33 27.25
N PHE A 505 2.80 -12.53 27.92
CA PHE A 505 1.73 -11.55 28.03
C PHE A 505 1.72 -10.96 29.45
N SER A 506 1.94 -9.64 29.54
CA SER A 506 1.86 -8.88 30.80
C SER A 506 0.69 -7.89 30.84
N GLY A 507 0.03 -7.65 29.71
CA GLY A 507 -1.24 -6.91 29.62
C GLY A 507 -2.44 -7.77 30.03
N VAL A 508 -3.51 -7.12 30.47
CA VAL A 508 -4.79 -7.80 30.78
C VAL A 508 -5.65 -7.86 29.52
N SER A 509 -6.13 -9.05 29.18
CA SER A 509 -6.87 -9.36 27.96
C SER A 509 -8.31 -9.78 28.26
N SER A 510 -9.24 -9.38 27.39
CA SER A 510 -10.70 -9.48 27.60
C SER A 510 -11.43 -10.43 26.65
N TYR A 511 -10.73 -11.08 25.72
CA TYR A 511 -11.35 -12.03 24.80
C TYR A 511 -11.89 -13.29 25.52
N SER A 512 -13.08 -13.74 25.13
CA SER A 512 -13.70 -14.99 25.61
C SER A 512 -13.41 -16.20 24.73
N GLY A 513 -12.76 -16.00 23.58
CA GLY A 513 -12.30 -17.08 22.70
C GLY A 513 -11.32 -18.03 23.36
N ALA A 514 -11.12 -19.21 22.75
CA ALA A 514 -10.23 -20.23 23.30
C ALA A 514 -8.76 -19.79 23.25
N THR A 515 -8.04 -19.96 24.35
CA THR A 515 -6.58 -19.88 24.42
C THR A 515 -6.01 -21.25 24.13
N GLN A 516 -5.42 -21.45 22.95
CA GLN A 516 -4.86 -22.73 22.52
C GLN A 516 -3.32 -22.71 22.54
N LEU A 517 -2.72 -23.72 23.19
CA LEU A 517 -1.27 -23.93 23.24
C LEU A 517 -0.88 -25.14 22.40
N SER A 518 -0.75 -24.93 21.08
CA SER A 518 -0.32 -25.92 20.08
C SER A 518 1.19 -26.18 20.11
N GLY A 519 1.96 -25.35 20.83
CA GLY A 519 3.39 -25.50 21.00
C GLY A 519 4.04 -24.32 21.72
N GLY A 520 5.34 -24.39 21.94
CA GLY A 520 6.11 -23.33 22.60
C GLY A 520 5.74 -23.14 24.09
N VAL A 521 5.97 -21.92 24.58
CA VAL A 521 5.66 -21.51 25.97
C VAL A 521 4.83 -20.23 25.94
N LEU A 522 3.66 -20.21 26.60
CA LEU A 522 2.95 -18.98 26.96
C LEU A 522 3.24 -18.64 28.41
N THR A 523 3.84 -17.47 28.66
CA THR A 523 4.05 -16.91 29.99
C THR A 523 3.01 -15.84 30.26
N LEU A 524 2.29 -15.96 31.38
CA LEU A 524 1.43 -14.90 31.91
C LEU A 524 2.18 -14.23 33.08
N ASP A 525 2.50 -12.94 32.93
CA ASP A 525 3.32 -12.17 33.88
C ASP A 525 2.42 -11.28 34.75
N GLY A 526 1.93 -11.87 35.84
CA GLY A 526 0.97 -11.36 36.80
C GLY A 526 -0.37 -12.12 36.79
N ALA A 527 -1.26 -11.77 37.71
CA ALA A 527 -2.56 -12.42 37.86
C ALA A 527 -3.53 -12.05 36.73
N GLN A 528 -4.48 -12.94 36.43
CA GLN A 528 -5.67 -12.68 35.60
C GLN A 528 -5.35 -11.92 34.29
N ARG A 529 -4.34 -12.39 33.55
CA ARG A 529 -3.89 -11.79 32.28
C ARG A 529 -4.80 -12.13 31.11
N LEU A 530 -5.49 -13.26 31.19
CA LEU A 530 -6.51 -13.68 30.24
C LEU A 530 -7.90 -13.62 30.88
N SER A 531 -8.95 -13.51 30.07
CA SER A 531 -10.33 -13.55 30.60
C SER A 531 -10.61 -14.90 31.24
N ALA A 532 -11.32 -14.88 32.38
CA ALA A 532 -11.85 -16.08 33.01
C ALA A 532 -12.91 -16.80 32.14
N ASP A 533 -13.45 -16.13 31.12
CA ASP A 533 -14.36 -16.73 30.14
C ASP A 533 -13.63 -17.47 28.99
N SER A 534 -12.31 -17.33 28.88
CA SER A 534 -11.51 -18.05 27.87
C SER A 534 -11.37 -19.53 28.25
N ALA A 535 -11.58 -20.44 27.30
CA ALA A 535 -11.26 -21.86 27.47
C ALA A 535 -9.76 -22.11 27.23
N LEU A 536 -9.09 -22.90 28.07
CA LEU A 536 -7.70 -23.31 27.88
C LEU A 536 -7.65 -24.66 27.13
N ILE A 537 -7.02 -24.69 25.96
CA ILE A 537 -6.79 -25.90 25.17
C ILE A 537 -5.30 -26.21 25.14
N LEU A 538 -4.90 -27.29 25.81
CA LEU A 538 -3.53 -27.79 25.83
C LEU A 538 -3.34 -28.83 24.71
N ASN A 539 -2.44 -28.52 23.77
CA ASN A 539 -2.27 -29.22 22.49
C ASN A 539 -0.77 -29.33 22.11
N GLY A 540 0.12 -29.53 23.09
CA GLY A 540 1.57 -29.69 22.86
C GLY A 540 2.44 -28.55 23.41
N GLY A 541 1.82 -27.46 23.88
CA GLY A 541 2.52 -26.31 24.47
C GLY A 541 2.67 -26.34 25.99
N THR A 542 3.38 -25.35 26.52
CA THR A 542 3.55 -25.10 27.96
C THR A 542 2.87 -23.80 28.38
N LEU A 543 2.01 -23.84 29.39
CA LEU A 543 1.59 -22.63 30.12
C LEU A 543 2.60 -22.33 31.23
N ARG A 544 2.89 -21.06 31.50
CA ARG A 544 3.71 -20.62 32.63
C ARG A 544 3.08 -19.41 33.30
N LEU A 545 2.99 -19.44 34.63
CA LEU A 545 2.63 -18.29 35.46
C LEU A 545 3.89 -17.70 36.10
N VAL A 546 4.01 -16.37 36.08
CA VAL A 546 5.04 -15.61 36.79
C VAL A 546 4.32 -14.46 37.50
N HIS A 547 4.72 -14.12 38.73
CA HIS A 547 4.11 -13.05 39.55
C HIS A 547 2.58 -13.11 39.75
N ALA A 548 1.91 -14.23 39.45
CA ALA A 548 0.45 -14.36 39.53
C ALA A 548 -0.11 -14.53 40.95
N GLY A 549 0.75 -14.81 41.94
CA GLY A 549 0.40 -14.81 43.35
C GLY A 549 -0.68 -15.82 43.73
N ALA A 550 -1.51 -15.47 44.73
CA ALA A 550 -2.63 -16.31 45.16
C ALA A 550 -3.83 -16.27 44.19
N ASP A 551 -3.98 -15.16 43.45
CA ASP A 551 -5.10 -14.96 42.52
C ASP A 551 -4.98 -15.82 41.25
N GLY A 552 -3.74 -16.05 40.77
CA GLY A 552 -3.44 -17.02 39.73
C GLY A 552 -4.02 -16.65 38.36
N GLN A 553 -4.58 -17.66 37.67
CA GLN A 553 -5.32 -17.48 36.43
C GLN A 553 -6.58 -18.38 36.40
N GLY A 554 -7.73 -17.77 36.12
CA GLY A 554 -9.00 -18.44 35.85
C GLY A 554 -9.24 -18.70 34.36
N PHE A 555 -10.00 -19.74 34.02
CA PHE A 555 -10.43 -20.09 32.66
C PHE A 555 -11.83 -20.73 32.68
N ALA A 556 -12.57 -20.67 31.58
CA ALA A 556 -13.91 -21.25 31.48
C ALA A 556 -13.87 -22.78 31.50
N SER A 557 -12.87 -23.39 30.85
CA SER A 557 -12.66 -24.84 30.88
C SER A 557 -11.20 -25.23 30.62
N LEU A 558 -10.87 -26.49 30.97
CA LEU A 558 -9.59 -27.13 30.66
C LEU A 558 -9.80 -28.26 29.64
N SER A 559 -9.11 -28.21 28.51
CA SER A 559 -9.01 -29.34 27.57
C SER A 559 -7.56 -29.82 27.45
N LEU A 560 -7.35 -31.15 27.41
CA LEU A 560 -6.06 -31.80 27.16
C LEU A 560 -6.18 -32.65 25.90
N THR A 561 -5.42 -32.30 24.86
CA THR A 561 -5.51 -32.92 23.53
C THR A 561 -4.17 -33.41 23.00
N ASP A 562 -3.05 -32.86 23.48
CA ASP A 562 -1.72 -33.43 23.30
C ASP A 562 -0.86 -33.25 24.57
N ASP A 563 0.28 -33.94 24.66
CA ASP A 563 1.18 -33.94 25.81
C ASP A 563 1.66 -32.52 26.14
N SER A 564 1.33 -32.02 27.32
CA SER A 564 1.43 -30.59 27.64
C SER A 564 1.94 -30.34 29.07
N ALA A 565 2.38 -29.11 29.35
CA ALA A 565 2.94 -28.73 30.65
C ALA A 565 2.39 -27.41 31.20
N VAL A 566 2.47 -27.26 32.53
CA VAL A 566 2.10 -26.05 33.27
C VAL A 566 3.17 -25.76 34.33
N GLN A 567 3.83 -24.61 34.24
CA GLN A 567 4.77 -24.11 35.25
C GLN A 567 4.03 -23.08 36.12
N LEU A 568 3.76 -23.40 37.37
CA LEU A 568 2.85 -22.62 38.21
C LEU A 568 3.51 -21.42 38.93
N GLY A 569 4.84 -21.36 39.04
CA GLY A 569 5.52 -20.27 39.77
C GLY A 569 5.05 -20.07 41.21
N GLY A 570 4.55 -21.12 41.88
CA GLY A 570 3.92 -21.06 43.20
C GLY A 570 2.45 -20.62 43.23
N SER A 571 1.83 -20.34 42.08
CA SER A 571 0.41 -19.96 41.94
C SER A 571 -0.49 -21.19 41.70
N SER A 572 -1.77 -20.98 41.38
CA SER A 572 -2.73 -22.05 41.03
C SER A 572 -3.66 -21.65 39.86
N LEU A 573 -4.39 -22.62 39.29
CA LEU A 573 -5.40 -22.38 38.25
C LEU A 573 -6.82 -22.70 38.73
N THR A 574 -7.82 -21.97 38.22
CA THR A 574 -9.24 -22.23 38.49
C THR A 574 -10.02 -22.40 37.18
N PHE A 575 -10.79 -23.48 37.04
CA PHE A 575 -11.56 -23.78 35.83
C PHE A 575 -13.07 -23.83 36.10
N GLY A 576 -13.86 -23.24 35.21
CA GLY A 576 -15.33 -23.27 35.26
C GLY A 576 -15.96 -24.63 34.93
N ALA A 577 -15.27 -25.45 34.12
CA ALA A 577 -15.72 -26.77 33.67
C ALA A 577 -14.53 -27.64 33.19
N LEU A 578 -14.80 -28.92 32.92
CA LEU A 578 -13.91 -29.78 32.14
C LEU A 578 -14.28 -29.71 30.65
N GLY A 579 -13.28 -29.74 29.77
CA GLY A 579 -13.42 -29.78 28.31
C GLY A 579 -13.03 -31.14 27.73
N ALA A 580 -12.46 -31.15 26.53
CA ALA A 580 -12.06 -32.39 25.85
C ALA A 580 -10.81 -33.00 26.49
N VAL A 581 -10.82 -34.32 26.75
CA VAL A 581 -9.68 -35.09 27.27
C VAL A 581 -9.37 -36.23 26.31
N VAL A 582 -8.19 -36.21 25.69
CA VAL A 582 -7.71 -37.28 24.81
C VAL A 582 -6.95 -38.32 25.62
N SER A 583 -7.37 -39.58 25.52
CA SER A 583 -6.73 -40.69 26.23
C SER A 583 -5.29 -40.92 25.76
N GLY A 584 -4.41 -41.29 26.70
CA GLY A 584 -2.99 -41.56 26.42
C GLY A 584 -2.11 -40.31 26.29
N LYS A 585 -2.63 -39.12 26.62
CA LYS A 585 -1.86 -37.87 26.75
C LYS A 585 -1.49 -37.60 28.21
N THR A 586 -0.48 -36.77 28.41
CA THR A 586 0.13 -36.45 29.71
C THR A 586 -0.02 -34.96 30.02
N LEU A 587 -0.24 -34.61 31.29
CA LEU A 587 -0.24 -33.22 31.75
C LEU A 587 0.68 -33.02 32.96
N SER A 588 1.82 -32.37 32.75
CA SER A 588 2.81 -32.14 33.80
C SER A 588 2.65 -30.74 34.42
N PHE A 589 2.37 -30.68 35.71
CA PHE A 589 2.46 -29.46 36.51
C PHE A 589 3.80 -29.44 37.27
N THR A 590 4.52 -28.33 37.20
CA THR A 590 5.71 -28.07 38.04
C THR A 590 5.56 -26.77 38.80
N GLU A 591 6.36 -26.60 39.86
CA GLU A 591 6.35 -25.40 40.71
C GLU A 591 5.01 -25.18 41.45
N ALA A 592 4.24 -26.25 41.66
CA ALA A 592 3.04 -26.23 42.48
C ALA A 592 3.41 -26.01 43.96
N ALA A 593 2.73 -25.09 44.64
CA ALA A 593 2.98 -24.80 46.05
C ALA A 593 2.59 -25.97 46.97
N GLY A 594 3.47 -26.33 47.91
CA GLY A 594 3.24 -27.44 48.83
C GLY A 594 2.05 -27.18 49.76
N GLY A 595 1.08 -28.11 49.77
CA GLY A 595 -0.15 -27.97 50.56
C GLY A 595 -1.27 -27.19 49.89
N ALA A 596 -1.07 -26.68 48.67
CA ALA A 596 -2.11 -26.10 47.82
C ALA A 596 -2.52 -27.07 46.70
N TYR A 597 -3.64 -26.77 46.04
CA TYR A 597 -4.02 -27.42 44.78
C TYR A 597 -3.21 -26.83 43.62
N ALA A 598 -2.83 -27.67 42.65
CA ALA A 598 -2.22 -27.21 41.40
C ALA A 598 -3.28 -26.50 40.53
N PHE A 599 -4.47 -27.09 40.49
CA PHE A 599 -5.66 -26.48 39.90
C PHE A 599 -6.94 -27.03 40.52
N ARG A 600 -8.07 -26.38 40.24
CA ARG A 600 -9.41 -26.83 40.65
C ARG A 600 -10.43 -26.62 39.54
N LEU A 601 -11.45 -27.47 39.48
CA LEU A 601 -12.59 -27.33 38.56
C LEU A 601 -13.88 -27.16 39.37
N ARG A 602 -14.83 -26.36 38.88
CA ARG A 602 -16.11 -26.10 39.55
C ARG A 602 -17.04 -27.32 39.48
N GLY A 603 -17.72 -27.61 40.58
CA GLY A 603 -18.58 -28.80 40.74
C GLY A 603 -17.83 -30.03 41.26
N ASP A 604 -18.58 -31.10 41.52
CA ASP A 604 -18.06 -32.41 41.92
C ASP A 604 -17.84 -33.27 40.66
N LEU A 605 -16.59 -33.59 40.36
CA LEU A 605 -16.17 -34.44 39.24
C LEU A 605 -15.73 -35.85 39.68
N SER A 606 -15.94 -36.25 40.94
CA SER A 606 -15.48 -37.54 41.50
C SER A 606 -15.97 -38.79 40.76
N SER A 607 -17.07 -38.65 40.00
CA SER A 607 -17.66 -39.72 39.17
C SER A 607 -17.59 -39.45 37.66
N ASP A 608 -16.97 -38.35 37.22
CA ASP A 608 -16.81 -38.04 35.79
C ASP A 608 -15.66 -38.87 35.19
N SER A 609 -15.97 -39.66 34.15
CA SER A 609 -15.00 -40.56 33.52
C SER A 609 -13.90 -39.84 32.74
N SER A 610 -14.15 -38.62 32.25
CA SER A 610 -13.16 -37.78 31.58
C SER A 610 -12.23 -37.12 32.59
N PHE A 611 -12.75 -36.72 33.75
CA PHE A 611 -11.95 -36.23 34.88
C PHE A 611 -11.05 -37.34 35.45
N LEU A 612 -11.59 -38.55 35.63
CA LEU A 612 -10.79 -39.69 36.10
C LEU A 612 -9.72 -40.12 35.09
N ALA A 613 -9.99 -40.02 33.79
CA ALA A 613 -8.99 -40.21 32.74
C ALA A 613 -7.90 -39.11 32.77
N LEU A 614 -8.30 -37.85 32.94
CA LEU A 614 -7.38 -36.71 33.11
C LEU A 614 -6.53 -36.85 34.39
N LEU A 615 -7.10 -37.30 35.50
CA LEU A 615 -6.38 -37.53 36.75
C LEU A 615 -5.24 -38.54 36.57
N GLY A 616 -5.48 -39.61 35.81
CA GLY A 616 -4.46 -40.60 35.45
C GLY A 616 -3.37 -40.08 34.49
N ALA A 617 -3.63 -38.98 33.78
CA ALA A 617 -2.66 -38.29 32.93
C ALA A 617 -1.78 -37.28 33.69
N ILE A 618 -2.21 -36.83 34.88
CA ILE A 618 -1.59 -35.69 35.56
C ILE A 618 -0.44 -36.12 36.47
N HIS A 619 0.68 -35.40 36.33
CA HIS A 619 1.82 -35.46 37.24
C HIS A 619 2.06 -34.05 37.83
N ILE A 620 2.13 -33.91 39.15
CA ILE A 620 2.39 -32.65 39.85
C ILE A 620 3.70 -32.76 40.61
N ASN A 621 4.67 -31.91 40.29
CA ASN A 621 6.03 -31.92 40.83
C ASN A 621 6.72 -33.32 40.72
N GLY A 622 6.37 -34.10 39.69
CA GLY A 622 6.89 -35.46 39.45
C GLY A 622 6.16 -36.59 40.21
N LEU A 623 5.13 -36.26 41.01
CA LEU A 623 4.25 -37.23 41.68
C LEU A 623 2.94 -37.36 40.91
N GLY A 624 2.19 -38.46 41.06
CA GLY A 624 0.85 -38.57 40.50
C GLY A 624 -0.15 -37.59 41.15
N ALA A 625 -1.34 -37.43 40.57
CA ALA A 625 -2.40 -36.58 41.12
C ALA A 625 -3.35 -37.30 42.08
N THR A 626 -3.88 -36.56 43.06
CA THR A 626 -5.07 -36.90 43.84
C THR A 626 -6.08 -35.74 43.77
N TYR A 627 -7.31 -35.96 44.23
CA TYR A 627 -8.35 -34.93 44.26
C TYR A 627 -9.12 -34.91 45.58
N ALA A 628 -9.75 -33.76 45.86
CA ALA A 628 -10.69 -33.57 46.96
C ALA A 628 -11.81 -32.60 46.52
N TYR A 629 -13.05 -32.84 46.97
CA TYR A 629 -14.16 -31.92 46.74
C TYR A 629 -14.37 -31.02 47.97
N ASP A 630 -14.34 -29.70 47.78
CA ASP A 630 -14.44 -28.71 48.88
C ASP A 630 -15.89 -28.22 49.16
N GLY A 631 -16.87 -28.75 48.44
CA GLY A 631 -18.27 -28.30 48.48
C GLY A 631 -18.64 -27.31 47.37
N THR A 632 -17.66 -26.78 46.62
CA THR A 632 -17.87 -25.94 45.42
C THR A 632 -16.99 -26.35 44.23
N TYR A 633 -15.78 -26.85 44.49
CA TYR A 633 -14.79 -27.25 43.50
C TYR A 633 -14.19 -28.62 43.80
N THR A 634 -13.92 -29.40 42.74
CA THR A 634 -12.95 -30.50 42.77
C THR A 634 -11.55 -29.93 42.63
N GLN A 635 -10.79 -29.93 43.73
CA GLN A 635 -9.39 -29.54 43.80
C GLN A 635 -8.50 -30.72 43.39
N VAL A 636 -7.40 -30.44 42.66
CA VAL A 636 -6.42 -31.45 42.23
C VAL A 636 -5.05 -31.12 42.82
N LEU A 637 -4.48 -32.09 43.53
CA LEU A 637 -3.29 -31.92 44.37
C LEU A 637 -2.24 -32.99 44.02
N ALA A 638 -0.98 -32.74 44.39
CA ALA A 638 0.05 -33.78 44.32
C ALA A 638 -0.28 -34.91 45.30
N ALA A 639 -0.14 -36.16 44.86
CA ALA A 639 -0.24 -37.32 45.73
C ALA A 639 0.81 -37.20 46.84
N VAL A 640 0.38 -37.31 48.10
CA VAL A 640 1.29 -37.36 49.25
C VAL A 640 2.08 -38.67 49.15
N PRO A 641 3.42 -38.64 49.07
CA PRO A 641 4.22 -39.87 49.06
C PRO A 641 3.93 -40.67 50.32
N GLU A 642 3.71 -41.99 50.18
CA GLU A 642 3.40 -42.83 51.34
C GLU A 642 4.46 -42.66 52.43
N PRO A 643 4.07 -42.37 53.68
CA PRO A 643 5.04 -42.14 54.74
C PRO A 643 5.98 -43.33 54.90
N SER A 644 7.26 -43.02 55.14
CA SER A 644 8.28 -44.03 55.48
C SER A 644 7.89 -44.88 56.71
N ALA A 645 6.83 -44.50 57.44
CA ALA A 645 6.14 -45.33 58.42
C ALA A 645 5.85 -46.77 57.93
N TYR A 646 5.46 -47.01 56.67
CA TYR A 646 5.27 -48.39 56.19
C TYR A 646 6.59 -49.14 56.01
N ALA A 647 7.62 -48.50 55.44
CA ALA A 647 8.97 -49.08 55.36
C ALA A 647 9.57 -49.33 56.76
N MET A 648 9.33 -48.42 57.71
CA MET A 648 9.76 -48.51 59.12
C MET A 648 8.96 -49.56 59.90
N LEU A 649 7.68 -49.76 59.59
CA LEU A 649 6.84 -50.84 60.13
C LEU A 649 7.33 -52.20 59.62
N ILE A 650 7.61 -52.32 58.32
CA ILE A 650 8.16 -53.55 57.72
C ILE A 650 9.58 -53.82 58.26
N ALA A 651 10.43 -52.80 58.39
CA ALA A 651 11.74 -52.93 59.00
C ALA A 651 11.66 -53.31 60.50
N GLY A 652 10.73 -52.72 61.25
CA GLY A 652 10.47 -53.03 62.66
C GLY A 652 9.93 -54.44 62.87
N LEU A 653 8.99 -54.89 62.03
CA LEU A 653 8.49 -56.27 62.00
C LEU A 653 9.60 -57.26 61.58
N GLY A 654 10.45 -56.90 60.63
CA GLY A 654 11.64 -57.66 60.25
C GLY A 654 12.64 -57.80 61.40
N LEU A 655 12.90 -56.71 62.14
CA LEU A 655 13.75 -56.69 63.32
C LEU A 655 13.17 -57.57 64.44
N MET A 656 11.86 -57.48 64.69
CA MET A 656 11.14 -58.33 65.64
C MET A 656 11.16 -59.81 65.24
N GLY A 657 11.03 -60.11 63.95
CA GLY A 657 11.21 -61.46 63.41
C GLY A 657 12.64 -61.99 63.60
N MET A 658 13.65 -61.14 63.41
CA MET A 658 15.06 -61.47 63.68
C MET A 658 15.31 -61.75 65.17
N VAL A 659 14.74 -60.93 66.06
CA VAL A 659 14.81 -61.14 67.53
C VAL A 659 14.08 -62.42 67.94
N ALA A 660 12.91 -62.72 67.37
CA ALA A 660 12.18 -63.96 67.63
C ALA A 660 12.96 -65.20 67.16
N ARG A 661 13.57 -65.16 65.97
CA ARG A 661 14.46 -66.22 65.47
C ARG A 661 15.69 -66.40 66.37
N ARG A 662 16.30 -65.31 66.84
CA ARG A 662 17.45 -65.32 67.76
C ARG A 662 17.10 -65.83 69.17
N ARG A 663 15.82 -65.81 69.57
CA ARG A 663 15.32 -66.47 70.79
C ARG A 663 15.02 -67.97 70.60
N ARG A 664 14.64 -68.44 69.40
CA ARG A 664 14.44 -69.88 69.13
C ARG A 664 15.74 -70.66 69.09
N ASN A 665 16.85 -70.06 68.64
CA ASN A 665 18.18 -70.70 68.64
C ASN A 665 18.90 -70.61 70.01
N LYS A 666 18.16 -70.79 71.12
CA LYS A 666 18.67 -70.75 72.50
C LYS A 666 18.03 -71.81 73.42
N VAL A 667 17.51 -72.87 72.80
CA VAL A 667 17.11 -74.15 73.42
C VAL A 667 17.80 -75.25 72.62
#